data_AF-A0A7S4P367-F1
#
_entry.id   AF-A0A7S4P367-F1
#
_cell.length_a   1.000
_cell.length_b   1.000
_cell.length_c   1.000
_cell.angle_alpha   90.00
_cell.angle_beta   90.00
_cell.angle_gamma   90.00
#
_symmetry.space_group_name_H-M   'P 1'
#
loop_
_entity.id
_entity.type
_entity.pdbx_description
1 polymer ?
#
loop_
_entity_poly.entity_id
_entity_poly.type
_entity_poly.pdbx_seq_one_letter_code
_entity_poly.pdbx_strand_id
1 'polypeptide(L)'
;MGNDETPCSNHLRIVYWGSGCTFELRDTLHDLEPAAYRYIKLFQAELMASWDCLACRDCSKNARDAWVGKESGWARELAKSLVFVPIFQHLGGRQTLEELARVRPEEDQDRQDKFLAELLVALYLIYRDDRKLSQIRAVVPVVVSEGSRWLLSRQAMEGLSLGASLKTCKSAARELSLIGAGEYPEIFERLQRWSIKDTVRAILYGGDGIGGMTIFYTSCCVFEEPCLVEHKSRDEDAFACACMVKDRLPVTFGKYVKRVVERYLKHTCCGGAVSDILEKHGFKGSILESLSAFSHQQCPSEATPSRCRRCNARAGCCLLRAATAMEAMCLDESITQKLGEAHVTLSHDKRLRPLKEQLYRYKDIEADGILAMMTTNCIETGILKLPTQLAMLGLSSLYASFAYFQLAHLFSDARWVYQPDERKPYIPKTLRITRVLDPAINVMWAVGVPLSMYLALRESPLLAKRLISLIVFLGAMLYLTSGISDYVQCKYAGGGIGSACNGRFSLTASFSVLCVFLSGHLVQRYIWVIVYLAQGGYIFYTMSLNSSWSVWAKTFFRVYGGIIITLVPLILIRYQKMLKQAHGGMALETTKIEEVWRSALKAEREMIDDLASKSRRVSARLQMIFKAAKKFRPSWHRHKVQRQRFSSKGKILQSSQDIESMYEKAQLISPFFQMFIKSWNVVGFVHEGRLKKISRAMQKVVRSYGRDPSYLTDLVRSTVIVKSMSELNSWLQRLLDCSTIGRNGVVDEKEEEEEGDTKKLFNITSIKNRFDPKYDARESAGYRDLCVNVEMGWKLKDFPRGLEVVPVCRWKETPGLIKHICEIQVTTEDIFEVKKYFHKQYITFRNIVCQ
;
A
#
# COMPACT_ATOMS: atom_id res chain seq x y z
N MET A 1 48.32 -45.30 -18.58
CA MET A 1 47.65 -46.59 -18.30
C MET A 1 46.29 -46.29 -17.70
N GLY A 2 45.23 -46.82 -18.29
CA GLY A 2 43.82 -46.79 -17.84
C GLY A 2 43.07 -45.52 -18.27
N ASN A 3 42.22 -45.56 -19.31
CA ASN A 3 40.78 -45.96 -19.30
C ASN A 3 39.95 -44.95 -18.46
N ASP A 4 38.85 -44.32 -18.90
CA ASP A 4 37.82 -44.68 -19.89
C ASP A 4 36.90 -43.47 -20.20
N GLU A 5 36.30 -43.50 -21.39
CA GLU A 5 34.93 -43.10 -21.79
C GLU A 5 34.30 -41.71 -21.44
N THR A 6 34.02 -40.95 -22.50
CA THR A 6 32.97 -39.91 -22.64
C THR A 6 31.72 -40.50 -23.35
N PRO A 7 30.53 -39.84 -23.50
CA PRO A 7 30.17 -38.44 -23.22
C PRO A 7 28.75 -38.21 -22.62
N CYS A 8 28.37 -36.92 -22.54
CA CYS A 8 27.03 -36.34 -22.44
C CYS A 8 26.55 -35.88 -21.05
N SER A 9 27.03 -34.72 -20.62
CA SER A 9 26.14 -33.70 -20.06
C SER A 9 26.61 -32.29 -20.42
N ASN A 10 25.82 -31.60 -21.24
CA ASN A 10 25.92 -30.16 -21.41
C ASN A 10 25.31 -29.50 -20.16
N HIS A 11 26.16 -29.16 -19.19
CA HIS A 11 25.79 -28.19 -18.15
C HIS A 11 26.73 -26.98 -18.21
N LEU A 12 26.27 -25.99 -18.98
CA LEU A 12 26.75 -24.62 -18.86
C LEU A 12 26.33 -24.08 -17.48
N ARG A 13 27.26 -24.03 -16.54
CA ARG A 13 27.13 -23.25 -15.30
C ARG A 13 27.10 -21.77 -15.65
N ILE A 14 25.98 -21.11 -15.42
CA ILE A 14 25.94 -19.67 -15.15
C ILE A 14 25.47 -19.49 -13.71
N VAL A 15 26.40 -19.05 -12.87
CA VAL A 15 26.17 -18.61 -11.51
C VAL A 15 25.52 -17.23 -11.56
N TYR A 16 24.34 -17.08 -10.97
CA TYR A 16 23.83 -15.78 -10.54
C TYR A 16 23.55 -15.77 -9.05
N TRP A 17 24.26 -14.89 -8.37
CA TRP A 17 24.07 -14.48 -6.98
C TRP A 17 22.92 -13.47 -6.89
N GLY A 18 22.04 -13.68 -5.91
CA GLY A 18 21.55 -12.58 -5.06
C GLY A 18 20.31 -11.80 -5.49
N SER A 19 19.28 -11.90 -4.64
CA SER A 19 18.17 -10.96 -4.39
C SER A 19 16.95 -11.02 -5.32
N GLY A 20 15.80 -11.27 -4.71
CA GLY A 20 14.50 -11.10 -5.34
C GLY A 20 13.43 -11.97 -4.70
N CYS A 21 13.10 -11.73 -3.42
CA CYS A 21 11.88 -12.27 -2.83
C CYS A 21 10.66 -11.73 -3.59
N THR A 22 10.22 -12.49 -4.58
CA THR A 22 8.84 -12.53 -5.05
C THR A 22 8.01 -13.19 -3.96
N PHE A 23 7.56 -12.42 -2.96
CA PHE A 23 6.41 -12.84 -2.17
C PHE A 23 5.20 -12.68 -3.08
N GLU A 24 4.64 -13.79 -3.53
CA GLU A 24 3.63 -13.80 -4.55
C GLU A 24 2.30 -13.29 -3.99
N LEU A 25 1.79 -12.19 -4.56
CA LEU A 25 0.37 -11.85 -4.50
C LEU A 25 -0.50 -12.97 -5.13
N ARG A 26 0.12 -13.79 -5.99
CA ARG A 26 -0.40 -15.05 -6.52
C ARG A 26 -0.65 -16.06 -5.40
N ASP A 27 0.33 -16.31 -4.53
CA ASP A 27 0.18 -17.21 -3.37
C ASP A 27 -0.95 -16.78 -2.43
N THR A 28 -1.22 -15.48 -2.20
CA THR A 28 -2.26 -15.09 -1.22
C THR A 28 -3.71 -15.30 -1.72
N LEU A 29 -3.94 -15.18 -3.04
CA LEU A 29 -5.22 -15.52 -3.67
C LEU A 29 -5.32 -17.02 -3.95
N HIS A 30 -4.20 -17.67 -4.29
CA HIS A 30 -4.05 -19.11 -4.38
C HIS A 30 -4.05 -19.79 -3.00
N ASP A 31 -3.93 -19.03 -1.91
CA ASP A 31 -4.14 -19.46 -0.52
C ASP A 31 -5.60 -19.24 -0.10
N LEU A 32 -6.30 -18.21 -0.59
CA LEU A 32 -7.70 -17.94 -0.23
C LEU A 32 -8.68 -18.99 -0.76
N GLU A 33 -8.46 -19.50 -1.97
CA GLU A 33 -9.28 -20.56 -2.59
C GLU A 33 -9.16 -21.91 -1.86
N PRO A 34 -7.93 -22.43 -1.60
CA PRO A 34 -7.74 -23.63 -0.80
C PRO A 34 -7.92 -23.37 0.69
N ALA A 35 -7.84 -22.13 1.19
CA ALA A 35 -8.01 -21.84 2.61
C ALA A 35 -9.44 -22.07 3.05
N ALA A 36 -10.42 -21.45 2.37
CA ALA A 36 -11.84 -21.70 2.68
C ALA A 36 -12.18 -23.20 2.60
N TYR A 37 -11.60 -23.90 1.62
CA TYR A 37 -11.82 -25.33 1.38
C TYR A 37 -11.09 -26.24 2.38
N ARG A 38 -9.86 -25.91 2.80
CA ARG A 38 -9.09 -26.63 3.85
C ARG A 38 -9.59 -26.32 5.25
N TYR A 39 -10.13 -25.12 5.50
CA TYR A 39 -10.82 -24.76 6.75
C TYR A 39 -11.97 -25.72 7.04
N ILE A 40 -12.71 -26.13 6.01
CA ILE A 40 -13.85 -27.04 6.12
C ILE A 40 -13.38 -28.50 6.33
N LYS A 41 -12.34 -28.95 5.61
CA LYS A 41 -11.84 -30.34 5.73
C LYS A 41 -11.16 -30.65 7.06
N LEU A 42 -10.44 -29.70 7.66
CA LEU A 42 -9.77 -29.93 8.94
C LEU A 42 -10.69 -29.75 10.14
N PHE A 43 -11.66 -28.84 10.01
CA PHE A 43 -12.82 -28.79 10.90
C PHE A 43 -13.60 -30.11 10.88
N GLN A 44 -13.85 -30.70 9.70
CA GLN A 44 -14.43 -32.04 9.58
C GLN A 44 -13.58 -33.11 10.26
N ALA A 45 -12.25 -33.08 10.13
CA ALA A 45 -11.34 -34.06 10.72
C ALA A 45 -11.27 -34.01 12.26
N GLU A 46 -11.14 -32.82 12.86
CA GLU A 46 -11.11 -32.65 14.32
C GLU A 46 -12.50 -32.88 14.95
N LEU A 47 -13.59 -32.47 14.28
CA LEU A 47 -14.95 -32.78 14.73
C LEU A 47 -15.21 -34.30 14.67
N MET A 48 -14.65 -35.01 13.68
CA MET A 48 -14.70 -36.47 13.57
C MET A 48 -13.87 -37.18 14.64
N ALA A 49 -12.67 -36.69 14.96
CA ALA A 49 -11.85 -37.20 16.06
C ALA A 49 -12.45 -36.89 17.45
N SER A 50 -13.30 -35.87 17.53
CA SER A 50 -14.07 -35.54 18.75
C SER A 50 -15.36 -36.36 18.84
N TRP A 51 -15.94 -36.75 17.70
CA TRP A 51 -17.00 -37.77 17.62
C TRP A 51 -16.52 -39.18 18.05
N ASP A 52 -15.21 -39.43 18.14
CA ASP A 52 -14.65 -40.65 18.76
C ASP A 52 -15.07 -40.83 20.23
N CYS A 53 -15.48 -39.75 20.92
CA CYS A 53 -15.97 -39.82 22.29
C CYS A 53 -17.47 -40.16 22.39
N LEU A 54 -18.16 -40.28 21.25
CA LEU A 54 -19.62 -40.34 21.16
C LEU A 54 -20.18 -41.58 20.46
N ALA A 55 -19.32 -42.43 19.90
CA ALA A 55 -19.72 -43.66 19.25
C ALA A 55 -19.28 -44.88 20.07
N CYS A 56 -20.07 -45.95 19.98
CA CYS A 56 -19.75 -47.29 20.48
C CYS A 56 -18.25 -47.63 20.27
N ARG A 57 -17.62 -48.16 21.32
CA ARG A 57 -16.18 -48.46 21.43
C ARG A 57 -15.58 -49.18 20.20
N ASP A 58 -16.37 -50.04 19.55
CA ASP A 58 -15.95 -50.83 18.39
C ASP A 58 -15.97 -50.04 17.07
N CYS A 59 -16.83 -49.03 16.93
CA CYS A 59 -16.86 -48.13 15.78
C CYS A 59 -15.69 -47.12 15.82
N SER A 60 -15.30 -46.66 17.01
CA SER A 60 -14.15 -45.77 17.20
C SER A 60 -12.84 -46.46 16.82
N LYS A 61 -12.67 -47.74 17.15
CA LYS A 61 -11.47 -48.51 16.78
C LYS A 61 -11.32 -48.66 15.26
N ASN A 62 -12.40 -49.02 14.56
CA ASN A 62 -12.39 -49.21 13.11
C ASN A 62 -12.28 -47.89 12.32
N ALA A 63 -12.87 -46.80 12.81
CA ALA A 63 -12.68 -45.46 12.21
C ALA A 63 -11.25 -44.96 12.41
N ARG A 64 -10.67 -45.19 13.59
CA ARG A 64 -9.28 -44.88 13.90
C ARG A 64 -8.31 -45.66 13.03
N ASP A 65 -8.51 -46.96 12.83
CA ASP A 65 -7.65 -47.80 11.98
C ASP A 65 -7.83 -47.50 10.47
N ALA A 66 -8.99 -46.96 10.05
CA ALA A 66 -9.25 -46.56 8.67
C ALA A 66 -8.76 -45.15 8.31
N TRP A 67 -8.71 -44.22 9.27
CA TRP A 67 -8.26 -42.83 9.07
C TRP A 67 -6.79 -42.62 9.44
N VAL A 68 -6.32 -43.31 10.48
CA VAL A 68 -4.92 -43.33 10.90
C VAL A 68 -4.22 -44.47 10.18
N GLY A 69 -3.87 -44.22 8.92
CA GLY A 69 -2.78 -44.98 8.30
C GLY A 69 -1.54 -44.89 9.19
N LYS A 70 -0.83 -46.02 9.35
CA LYS A 70 0.37 -46.22 10.17
C LYS A 70 1.27 -44.98 10.30
N GLU A 71 1.63 -44.68 11.55
CA GLU A 71 2.73 -43.84 12.06
C GLU A 71 3.28 -42.71 11.15
N SER A 72 3.20 -41.47 11.67
CA SER A 72 3.76 -40.19 11.16
C SER A 72 2.90 -39.40 10.17
N GLY A 73 2.25 -38.34 10.68
CA GLY A 73 1.51 -37.41 9.82
C GLY A 73 0.66 -36.35 10.50
N TRP A 74 0.32 -36.48 11.79
CA TRP A 74 -0.61 -35.53 12.43
C TRP A 74 -0.04 -34.12 12.53
N ALA A 75 1.27 -33.96 12.77
CA ALA A 75 1.91 -32.65 12.72
C ALA A 75 1.93 -32.07 11.30
N ARG A 76 1.97 -32.91 10.26
CA ARG A 76 1.90 -32.48 8.85
C ARG A 76 0.51 -31.97 8.52
N GLU A 77 -0.53 -32.64 9.00
CA GLU A 77 -1.91 -32.20 8.83
C GLU A 77 -2.16 -30.91 9.62
N LEU A 78 -1.68 -30.83 10.86
CA LEU A 78 -1.71 -29.60 11.67
C LEU A 78 -0.96 -28.45 10.97
N ALA A 79 0.20 -28.71 10.38
CA ALA A 79 0.97 -27.73 9.61
C ALA A 79 0.28 -27.24 8.33
N LYS A 80 -0.52 -28.09 7.68
CA LYS A 80 -1.39 -27.71 6.55
C LYS A 80 -2.69 -27.03 7.00
N SER A 81 -2.98 -27.00 8.29
CA SER A 81 -4.19 -26.39 8.84
C SER A 81 -4.05 -24.89 8.92
N LEU A 82 -5.14 -24.17 8.67
CA LEU A 82 -5.19 -22.72 8.87
C LEU A 82 -5.81 -22.32 10.22
N VAL A 83 -6.62 -23.18 10.82
CA VAL A 83 -7.14 -23.02 12.19
C VAL A 83 -6.76 -24.27 12.97
N PHE A 84 -6.39 -24.08 14.23
CA PHE A 84 -6.26 -25.12 15.22
C PHE A 84 -7.36 -24.95 16.28
N VAL A 85 -8.14 -26.00 16.58
CA VAL A 85 -9.26 -25.93 17.54
C VAL A 85 -9.00 -26.86 18.73
N PRO A 86 -8.22 -26.43 19.73
CA PRO A 86 -7.98 -27.27 20.90
C PRO A 86 -9.24 -27.35 21.77
N ILE A 87 -9.68 -28.57 22.07
CA ILE A 87 -10.87 -28.83 22.87
C ILE A 87 -10.47 -29.23 24.29
N PHE A 88 -10.90 -28.45 25.27
CA PHE A 88 -10.74 -28.71 26.69
C PHE A 88 -12.06 -29.26 27.24
N GLN A 89 -12.08 -30.54 27.59
CA GLN A 89 -13.27 -31.22 28.08
C GLN A 89 -13.27 -31.30 29.60
N HIS A 90 -14.44 -31.11 30.19
CA HIS A 90 -14.74 -31.39 31.59
C HIS A 90 -16.14 -32.03 31.64
N LEU A 91 -16.17 -33.31 31.26
CA LEU A 91 -17.38 -34.12 31.21
C LEU A 91 -17.10 -35.47 31.89
N GLY A 92 -18.05 -35.98 32.69
CA GLY A 92 -18.14 -37.39 33.08
C GLY A 92 -16.89 -38.02 33.72
N GLY A 93 -16.11 -37.24 34.47
CA GLY A 93 -14.89 -37.70 35.16
C GLY A 93 -13.59 -37.65 34.33
N ARG A 94 -13.63 -37.12 33.10
CA ARG A 94 -12.43 -36.74 32.34
C ARG A 94 -12.32 -35.22 32.28
N GLN A 95 -11.23 -34.70 32.85
CA GLN A 95 -10.91 -33.29 32.82
C GLN A 95 -9.57 -33.10 32.14
N THR A 96 -9.55 -32.50 30.95
CA THR A 96 -8.32 -32.32 30.17
C THR A 96 -7.26 -31.56 30.97
N LEU A 97 -7.65 -30.53 31.73
CA LEU A 97 -6.72 -29.76 32.56
C LEU A 97 -6.18 -30.56 33.75
N GLU A 98 -6.98 -31.42 34.40
CA GLU A 98 -6.47 -32.29 35.47
C GLU A 98 -5.54 -33.38 34.93
N GLU A 99 -5.84 -33.93 33.74
CA GLU A 99 -4.97 -34.91 33.09
C GLU A 99 -3.61 -34.31 32.73
N LEU A 100 -3.59 -33.05 32.29
CA LEU A 100 -2.36 -32.28 32.09
C LEU A 100 -1.67 -31.94 33.42
N ALA A 101 -2.42 -31.64 34.49
CA ALA A 101 -1.86 -31.37 35.82
C ALA A 101 -1.20 -32.59 36.47
N ARG A 102 -1.54 -33.81 36.03
CA ARG A 102 -0.87 -35.06 36.41
C ARG A 102 0.47 -35.26 35.71
N VAL A 103 0.81 -34.47 34.70
CA VAL A 103 2.14 -34.47 34.10
C VAL A 103 3.03 -33.57 34.95
N ARG A 104 3.84 -34.17 35.82
CA ARG A 104 4.70 -33.46 36.79
C ARG A 104 6.17 -33.82 36.56
N PRO A 105 6.86 -33.13 35.64
CA PRO A 105 8.29 -33.33 35.37
C PRO A 105 9.16 -33.06 36.60
N GLU A 106 8.72 -32.15 37.47
CA GLU A 106 9.43 -31.75 38.70
C GLU A 106 9.42 -32.85 39.79
N GLU A 107 8.47 -33.80 39.72
CA GLU A 107 8.29 -34.88 40.70
C GLU A 107 8.70 -36.25 40.14
N ASP A 108 9.53 -36.28 39.09
CA ASP A 108 9.89 -37.48 38.32
C ASP A 108 8.69 -38.25 37.71
N GLN A 109 7.51 -37.63 37.69
CA GLN A 109 6.28 -38.15 37.09
C GLN A 109 6.04 -37.57 35.69
N ASP A 110 7.12 -37.39 34.90
CA ASP A 110 7.00 -36.98 33.51
C ASP A 110 6.43 -38.13 32.67
N ARG A 111 5.34 -37.88 31.95
CA ARG A 111 4.74 -38.81 31.00
C ARG A 111 4.48 -38.08 29.68
N GLN A 112 4.55 -38.83 28.59
CA GLN A 112 4.21 -38.31 27.28
C GLN A 112 2.70 -38.10 27.21
N ASP A 113 2.27 -36.89 26.87
CA ASP A 113 0.86 -36.54 26.69
C ASP A 113 0.62 -36.07 25.25
N LYS A 114 -0.33 -36.72 24.56
CA LYS A 114 -0.57 -36.46 23.14
C LYS A 114 -1.20 -35.08 22.91
N PHE A 115 -2.16 -34.68 23.74
CA PHE A 115 -2.83 -33.40 23.59
C PHE A 115 -1.84 -32.25 23.84
N LEU A 116 -1.01 -32.37 24.87
CA LEU A 116 0.08 -31.41 25.11
C LEU A 116 1.08 -31.36 23.95
N ALA A 117 1.40 -32.50 23.32
CA ALA A 117 2.24 -32.51 22.12
C ALA A 117 1.58 -31.75 20.97
N GLU A 118 0.28 -31.92 20.75
CA GLU A 118 -0.50 -31.18 19.73
C GLU A 118 -0.48 -29.67 19.99
N LEU A 119 -0.68 -29.24 21.25
CA LEU A 119 -0.58 -27.83 21.64
C LEU A 119 0.82 -27.27 21.36
N LEU A 120 1.88 -28.00 21.74
CA LEU A 120 3.27 -27.58 21.53
C LEU A 120 3.62 -27.50 20.03
N VAL A 121 3.18 -28.46 19.22
CA VAL A 121 3.38 -28.45 17.77
C VAL A 121 2.62 -27.27 17.14
N ALA A 122 1.37 -27.04 17.52
CA ALA A 122 0.59 -25.90 17.04
C ALA A 122 1.29 -24.58 17.37
N LEU A 123 1.70 -24.38 18.64
CA LEU A 123 2.42 -23.17 19.05
C LEU A 123 3.72 -23.02 18.27
N TYR A 124 4.54 -24.07 18.16
CA TYR A 124 5.78 -24.00 17.40
C TYR A 124 5.55 -23.59 15.94
N LEU A 125 4.56 -24.20 15.28
CA LEU A 125 4.19 -23.87 13.90
C LEU A 125 3.67 -22.44 13.75
N ILE A 126 2.89 -21.95 14.71
CA ILE A 126 2.40 -20.57 14.75
C ILE A 126 3.56 -19.57 14.96
N TYR A 127 4.55 -19.92 15.78
CA TYR A 127 5.65 -19.03 16.16
C TYR A 127 6.89 -19.12 15.29
N ARG A 128 7.03 -20.13 14.40
CA ARG A 128 8.21 -20.27 13.54
C ARG A 128 8.24 -19.26 12.38
N ASP A 129 9.41 -18.70 12.08
CA ASP A 129 9.65 -17.66 11.04
C ASP A 129 9.46 -18.14 9.61
N ASP A 130 9.62 -19.44 9.38
CA ASP A 130 9.41 -20.03 8.06
C ASP A 130 7.92 -20.27 7.76
N ARG A 131 7.28 -19.26 7.17
CA ARG A 131 5.87 -19.31 6.74
C ARG A 131 5.59 -20.34 5.65
N LYS A 132 6.62 -20.97 5.06
CA LYS A 132 6.41 -21.98 4.02
C LYS A 132 5.87 -23.30 4.58
N LEU A 133 6.10 -23.56 5.86
CA LEU A 133 5.81 -24.87 6.48
C LEU A 133 4.51 -24.89 7.29
N SER A 134 4.07 -23.76 7.86
CA SER A 134 2.80 -23.68 8.60
C SER A 134 1.80 -22.76 7.91
N GLN A 135 0.60 -23.27 7.69
CA GLN A 135 -0.55 -22.50 7.26
C GLN A 135 -1.38 -21.98 8.44
N ILE A 136 -1.06 -22.29 9.71
CA ILE A 136 -1.93 -21.96 10.86
C ILE A 136 -1.98 -20.44 11.06
N ARG A 137 -3.18 -19.87 11.01
CA ARG A 137 -3.46 -18.44 11.17
C ARG A 137 -4.34 -18.11 12.37
N ALA A 138 -5.08 -19.08 12.91
CA ALA A 138 -5.95 -18.86 14.06
C ALA A 138 -5.96 -20.07 15.02
N VAL A 139 -6.18 -19.80 16.30
CA VAL A 139 -6.42 -20.81 17.32
C VAL A 139 -7.77 -20.50 17.96
N VAL A 140 -8.66 -21.48 18.01
CA VAL A 140 -10.02 -21.34 18.53
C VAL A 140 -10.20 -22.35 19.67
N PRO A 141 -9.79 -22.02 20.91
CA PRO A 141 -9.98 -22.94 22.01
C PRO A 141 -11.48 -23.12 22.30
N VAL A 142 -11.92 -24.37 22.38
CA VAL A 142 -13.27 -24.76 22.76
C VAL A 142 -13.20 -25.38 24.15
N VAL A 143 -14.07 -24.92 25.04
CA VAL A 143 -14.14 -25.41 26.43
C VAL A 143 -15.54 -26.00 26.63
N VAL A 144 -15.61 -27.28 26.99
CA VAL A 144 -16.86 -28.04 27.15
C VAL A 144 -17.04 -28.41 28.62
N SER A 145 -18.14 -27.97 29.22
CA SER A 145 -18.36 -27.98 30.67
C SER A 145 -19.73 -28.51 31.11
N GLU A 146 -19.74 -29.43 32.08
CA GLU A 146 -20.90 -29.73 32.93
C GLU A 146 -21.09 -28.59 33.97
N GLY A 147 -21.66 -27.46 33.54
CA GLY A 147 -22.08 -26.37 34.45
C GLY A 147 -21.30 -25.07 34.35
N SER A 148 -21.89 -24.00 34.92
CA SER A 148 -21.64 -22.60 34.51
C SER A 148 -20.61 -21.80 35.30
N ARG A 149 -19.80 -22.40 36.19
CA ARG A 149 -18.93 -21.58 37.07
C ARG A 149 -17.50 -22.04 37.34
N TRP A 150 -17.08 -23.24 36.95
CA TRP A 150 -15.81 -23.80 37.50
C TRP A 150 -14.71 -24.11 36.49
N LEU A 151 -14.97 -24.06 35.18
CA LEU A 151 -14.07 -24.72 34.21
C LEU A 151 -12.77 -24.02 33.81
N LEU A 152 -12.60 -22.80 34.26
CA LEU A 152 -11.30 -22.12 34.27
C LEU A 152 -11.02 -21.62 35.67
N SER A 153 -11.32 -22.45 36.69
CA SER A 153 -10.91 -22.10 38.04
C SER A 153 -9.41 -21.85 38.02
N ARG A 154 -9.02 -20.69 38.56
CA ARG A 154 -7.63 -20.32 38.74
C ARG A 154 -6.83 -21.48 39.36
N GLN A 155 -7.48 -22.28 40.20
CA GLN A 155 -6.97 -23.52 40.79
C GLN A 155 -6.57 -24.61 39.77
N ALA A 156 -7.39 -24.91 38.76
CA ALA A 156 -7.05 -25.92 37.74
C ALA A 156 -5.83 -25.49 36.91
N MET A 157 -5.72 -24.21 36.58
CA MET A 157 -4.53 -23.64 35.93
C MET A 157 -3.32 -23.55 36.88
N GLU A 158 -3.56 -23.35 38.17
CA GLU A 158 -2.51 -23.32 39.20
C GLU A 158 -1.89 -24.69 39.44
N GLY A 159 -2.66 -25.77 39.26
CA GLY A 159 -2.18 -27.15 39.34
C GLY A 159 -1.32 -27.63 38.16
N LEU A 160 -1.21 -26.86 37.08
CA LEU A 160 -0.35 -27.19 35.94
C LEU A 160 1.13 -26.92 36.28
N SER A 161 2.01 -27.84 35.88
CA SER A 161 3.47 -27.77 36.07
C SER A 161 4.09 -26.49 35.47
N LEU A 162 5.05 -25.92 36.19
CA LEU A 162 5.92 -24.82 35.74
C LEU A 162 7.15 -25.35 34.97
N GLY A 163 7.49 -26.62 35.12
CA GLY A 163 8.43 -27.34 34.26
C GLY A 163 7.82 -27.76 32.92
N ALA A 164 8.67 -27.93 31.91
CA ALA A 164 8.31 -28.51 30.61
C ALA A 164 8.33 -30.05 30.68
N SER A 165 7.35 -30.72 30.06
CA SER A 165 7.39 -32.18 29.91
C SER A 165 8.43 -32.56 28.87
N LEU A 166 9.58 -33.09 29.32
CA LEU A 166 10.68 -33.49 28.44
C LEU A 166 10.25 -34.61 27.50
N LYS A 167 9.50 -35.60 27.98
CA LYS A 167 8.97 -36.71 27.17
C LYS A 167 8.03 -36.20 26.07
N THR A 168 7.14 -35.27 26.42
CA THR A 168 6.21 -34.67 25.44
C THR A 168 6.94 -33.77 24.44
N CYS A 169 7.89 -32.95 24.89
CA CYS A 169 8.71 -32.11 24.02
C CYS A 169 9.52 -32.95 23.02
N LYS A 170 10.08 -34.09 23.43
CA LYS A 170 10.78 -35.02 22.52
C LYS A 170 9.82 -35.56 21.45
N SER A 171 8.60 -35.92 21.83
CA SER A 171 7.57 -36.38 20.89
C SER A 171 7.21 -35.29 19.86
N ALA A 172 6.89 -34.09 20.33
CA ALA A 172 6.55 -32.96 19.47
C ALA A 172 7.72 -32.57 18.54
N ALA A 173 8.96 -32.56 19.05
CA ALA A 173 10.15 -32.24 18.27
C ALA A 173 10.41 -33.28 17.16
N ARG A 174 10.18 -34.58 17.41
CA ARG A 174 10.29 -35.62 16.37
C ARG A 174 9.29 -35.36 15.25
N GLU A 175 8.03 -35.12 15.59
CA GLU A 175 6.96 -34.89 14.60
C GLU A 175 7.21 -33.63 13.77
N LEU A 176 7.67 -32.55 14.41
CA LEU A 176 8.09 -31.31 13.73
C LEU A 176 9.29 -31.54 12.82
N SER A 177 10.28 -32.32 13.25
CA SER A 177 11.44 -32.64 12.41
C SER A 177 11.06 -33.48 11.18
N LEU A 178 10.14 -34.44 11.35
CA LEU A 178 9.62 -35.29 10.25
C LEU A 178 8.87 -34.51 9.16
N ILE A 179 8.37 -33.31 9.47
CA ILE A 179 7.73 -32.43 8.49
C ILE A 179 8.68 -31.35 7.94
N GLY A 180 9.97 -31.44 8.26
CA GLY A 180 10.98 -30.46 7.84
C GLY A 180 10.93 -29.15 8.62
N ALA A 181 10.35 -29.14 9.83
CA ALA A 181 10.22 -27.92 10.62
C ALA A 181 11.51 -27.48 11.36
N GLY A 182 12.66 -28.06 11.02
CA GLY A 182 13.97 -27.79 11.60
C GLY A 182 14.69 -29.05 12.04
N GLU A 183 15.92 -28.87 12.53
CA GLU A 183 16.68 -29.96 13.14
C GLU A 183 16.12 -30.30 14.52
N TYR A 184 16.03 -31.59 14.81
CA TYR A 184 15.46 -32.10 16.05
C TYR A 184 16.03 -31.44 17.33
N PRO A 185 17.36 -31.26 17.49
CA PRO A 185 17.91 -30.66 18.72
C PRO A 185 17.46 -29.22 18.93
N GLU A 186 17.40 -28.41 17.86
CA GLU A 186 16.99 -27.01 17.92
C GLU A 186 15.49 -26.88 18.25
N ILE A 187 14.65 -27.70 17.60
CA ILE A 187 13.21 -27.73 17.89
C ILE A 187 12.99 -28.12 19.35
N PHE A 188 13.67 -29.16 19.81
CA PHE A 188 13.55 -29.66 21.17
C PHE A 188 13.94 -28.60 22.20
N GLU A 189 15.08 -27.92 22.02
CA GLU A 189 15.54 -26.84 22.90
C GLU A 189 14.51 -25.70 22.99
N ARG A 190 13.90 -25.33 21.86
CA ARG A 190 12.85 -24.29 21.81
C ARG A 190 11.58 -24.73 22.54
N LEU A 191 11.14 -25.97 22.37
CA LEU A 191 9.94 -26.50 23.03
C LEU A 191 10.12 -26.61 24.55
N GLN A 192 11.32 -26.91 25.03
CA GLN A 192 11.62 -26.98 26.47
C GLN A 192 11.46 -25.65 27.21
N ARG A 193 11.46 -24.52 26.49
CA ARG A 193 11.22 -23.19 27.09
C ARG A 193 9.76 -22.97 27.49
N TRP A 194 8.86 -23.86 27.10
CA TRP A 194 7.44 -23.78 27.38
C TRP A 194 7.06 -24.71 28.51
N SER A 195 6.68 -24.15 29.65
CA SER A 195 6.04 -24.93 30.70
C SER A 195 4.68 -25.46 30.23
N ILE A 196 4.18 -26.50 30.88
CA ILE A 196 2.83 -27.02 30.61
C ILE A 196 1.80 -25.90 30.83
N LYS A 197 1.97 -25.14 31.92
CA LYS A 197 1.12 -24.01 32.26
C LYS A 197 1.16 -22.89 31.21
N ASP A 198 2.35 -22.52 30.72
CA ASP A 198 2.51 -21.48 29.70
C ASP A 198 1.95 -21.91 28.35
N THR A 199 2.12 -23.19 28.00
CA THR A 199 1.54 -23.81 26.80
C THR A 199 0.01 -23.69 26.81
N VAL A 200 -0.62 -24.15 27.88
CA VAL A 200 -2.08 -24.10 28.03
C VAL A 200 -2.57 -22.65 28.12
N ARG A 201 -1.87 -21.79 28.85
CA ARG A 201 -2.22 -20.37 29.00
C ARG A 201 -2.15 -19.62 27.67
N ALA A 202 -1.13 -19.89 26.86
CA ALA A 202 -0.97 -19.26 25.56
C ALA A 202 -2.08 -19.67 24.57
N ILE A 203 -2.62 -20.87 24.70
CA ILE A 203 -3.74 -21.34 23.89
C ILE A 203 -5.07 -20.75 24.38
N LEU A 204 -5.37 -20.87 25.69
CA LEU A 204 -6.68 -20.52 26.26
C LEU A 204 -6.93 -19.02 26.39
N TYR A 205 -5.96 -18.29 26.94
CA TYR A 205 -6.12 -16.87 27.30
C TYR A 205 -5.33 -15.94 26.40
N GLY A 206 -4.29 -16.50 25.76
CA GLY A 206 -3.47 -15.85 24.76
C GLY A 206 -2.90 -14.58 25.28
N GLY A 207 -1.78 -14.74 25.97
CA GLY A 207 -0.80 -13.67 26.10
C GLY A 207 -1.29 -12.37 26.73
N ASP A 208 -2.45 -12.29 27.37
CA ASP A 208 -2.84 -11.05 28.08
C ASP A 208 -1.97 -10.79 29.33
N GLY A 209 -1.11 -11.74 29.71
CA GLY A 209 -0.04 -11.54 30.71
C GLY A 209 1.38 -11.74 30.20
N ILE A 210 1.57 -12.13 28.94
CA ILE A 210 2.90 -12.44 28.37
C ILE A 210 2.97 -11.84 26.97
N GLY A 211 3.45 -10.59 26.89
CA GLY A 211 4.21 -10.09 25.74
C GLY A 211 3.49 -9.59 24.47
N GLY A 212 2.22 -9.19 24.51
CA GLY A 212 1.68 -8.23 23.54
C GLY A 212 1.52 -8.72 22.08
N MET A 213 1.30 -10.02 21.88
CA MET A 213 0.75 -10.56 20.63
C MET A 213 -0.75 -10.81 20.75
N THR A 214 -1.49 -10.47 19.70
CA THR A 214 -2.86 -10.96 19.50
C THR A 214 -2.81 -12.25 18.69
N ILE A 215 -2.86 -13.41 19.35
CA ILE A 215 -3.58 -14.54 18.74
C ILE A 215 -5.02 -14.03 18.60
N PHE A 216 -5.58 -14.04 17.39
CA PHE A 216 -6.94 -13.54 17.24
C PHE A 216 -7.93 -14.51 17.88
N TYR A 217 -8.34 -14.18 19.10
CA TYR A 217 -9.50 -14.78 19.72
C TYR A 217 -10.75 -14.55 18.86
N THR A 218 -11.31 -15.62 18.33
CA THR A 218 -12.70 -15.90 18.68
C THR A 218 -12.70 -16.12 20.19
N SER A 219 -13.48 -15.33 20.92
CA SER A 219 -13.87 -15.61 22.30
C SER A 219 -13.83 -17.12 22.58
N CYS A 220 -13.12 -17.54 23.64
CA CYS A 220 -13.14 -18.94 24.08
C CYS A 220 -14.59 -19.42 24.05
N CYS A 221 -14.87 -20.42 23.20
CA CYS A 221 -16.22 -20.90 23.04
C CYS A 221 -16.50 -21.82 24.23
N VAL A 222 -17.08 -21.24 25.28
CA VAL A 222 -17.53 -21.98 26.45
C VAL A 222 -18.91 -22.55 26.15
N PHE A 223 -19.03 -23.87 26.21
CA PHE A 223 -20.28 -24.59 26.09
C PHE A 223 -20.69 -25.06 27.48
N GLU A 224 -21.73 -24.44 28.01
CA GLU A 224 -22.38 -24.87 29.24
C GLU A 224 -23.53 -25.80 28.86
N GLU A 225 -23.48 -27.02 29.37
CA GLU A 225 -24.63 -27.92 29.34
C GLU A 225 -25.69 -27.40 30.32
N PRO A 226 -26.97 -27.26 29.92
CA PRO A 226 -28.03 -26.94 30.87
C PRO A 226 -28.19 -28.14 31.82
N CYS A 227 -27.62 -28.03 33.02
CA CYS A 227 -27.82 -28.98 34.10
C CYS A 227 -29.31 -29.02 34.44
N LEU A 228 -30.12 -29.89 33.83
CA LEU A 228 -31.50 -30.22 34.23
C LEU A 228 -32.12 -31.25 33.28
N VAL A 229 -31.61 -32.49 33.25
CA VAL A 229 -32.49 -33.67 33.07
C VAL A 229 -31.91 -34.84 33.87
N GLU A 230 -32.56 -35.20 34.98
CA GLU A 230 -32.23 -36.41 35.72
C GLU A 230 -32.44 -37.65 34.82
N HIS A 231 -31.41 -38.52 34.77
CA HIS A 231 -31.46 -39.90 34.28
C HIS A 231 -31.66 -40.18 32.78
N LYS A 232 -31.09 -39.36 31.88
CA LYS A 232 -30.85 -39.82 30.50
C LYS A 232 -29.40 -40.28 30.30
N SER A 233 -29.22 -41.26 29.42
CA SER A 233 -27.94 -41.93 29.20
C SER A 233 -26.89 -40.93 28.71
N ARG A 234 -25.65 -41.02 29.24
CA ARG A 234 -24.46 -40.21 28.86
C ARG A 234 -24.29 -39.94 27.36
N ASP A 235 -24.79 -40.83 26.50
CA ASP A 235 -24.72 -40.70 25.05
C ASP A 235 -25.68 -39.64 24.47
N GLU A 236 -26.82 -39.35 25.12
CA GLU A 236 -27.77 -38.30 24.69
C GLU A 236 -27.24 -36.89 24.99
N ASP A 237 -26.55 -36.73 26.12
CA ASP A 237 -26.02 -35.45 26.60
C ASP A 237 -24.82 -34.97 25.77
N ALA A 238 -23.87 -35.87 25.53
CA ALA A 238 -22.74 -35.57 24.66
C ALA A 238 -23.21 -35.33 23.19
N PHE A 239 -24.31 -35.96 22.74
CA PHE A 239 -24.90 -35.66 21.44
C PHE A 239 -25.53 -34.26 21.40
N ALA A 240 -26.22 -33.84 22.46
CA ALA A 240 -26.74 -32.48 22.59
C ALA A 240 -25.61 -31.43 22.59
N CYS A 241 -24.51 -31.71 23.30
CA CYS A 241 -23.33 -30.85 23.28
C CYS A 241 -22.69 -30.76 21.89
N ALA A 242 -22.56 -31.89 21.18
CA ALA A 242 -22.09 -31.91 19.80
C ALA A 242 -23.01 -31.13 18.84
N CYS A 243 -24.33 -31.21 19.03
CA CYS A 243 -25.30 -30.39 18.29
C CYS A 243 -25.11 -28.89 18.60
N MET A 244 -24.89 -28.50 19.86
CA MET A 244 -24.64 -27.10 20.22
C MET A 244 -23.32 -26.57 19.65
N VAL A 245 -22.24 -27.36 19.67
CA VAL A 245 -20.97 -27.02 19.03
C VAL A 245 -21.18 -26.87 17.52
N LYS A 246 -21.89 -27.81 16.90
CA LYS A 246 -22.26 -27.76 15.47
C LYS A 246 -23.05 -26.50 15.13
N ASP A 247 -23.92 -26.01 16.00
CA ASP A 247 -24.77 -24.84 15.71
C ASP A 247 -24.07 -23.50 16.00
N ARG A 248 -23.30 -23.38 17.11
CA ARG A 248 -22.70 -22.09 17.52
C ARG A 248 -21.30 -21.83 16.97
N LEU A 249 -20.52 -22.88 16.69
CA LEU A 249 -19.16 -22.72 16.21
C LEU A 249 -19.12 -22.10 14.80
N PRO A 250 -19.97 -22.49 13.83
CA PRO A 250 -20.06 -21.82 12.54
C PRO A 250 -20.42 -20.33 12.64
N VAL A 251 -21.29 -19.95 13.59
CA VAL A 251 -21.65 -18.53 13.83
C VAL A 251 -20.45 -17.75 14.36
N THR A 252 -19.73 -18.30 15.34
CA THR A 252 -18.58 -17.63 15.97
C THR A 252 -17.40 -17.53 15.01
N PHE A 253 -17.13 -18.62 14.29
CA PHE A 253 -16.12 -18.69 13.24
C PHE A 253 -16.47 -17.77 12.08
N GLY A 254 -17.72 -17.76 11.60
CA GLY A 254 -18.21 -16.86 10.55
C GLY A 254 -18.02 -15.39 10.94
N LYS A 255 -18.35 -15.00 12.18
CA LYS A 255 -18.06 -13.65 12.71
C LYS A 255 -16.57 -13.32 12.73
N TYR A 256 -15.71 -14.30 13.01
CA TYR A 256 -14.26 -14.12 12.98
C TYR A 256 -13.73 -13.96 11.56
N VAL A 257 -14.07 -14.87 10.65
CA VAL A 257 -13.67 -14.80 9.25
C VAL A 257 -14.15 -13.48 8.65
N LYS A 258 -15.40 -13.07 8.91
CA LYS A 258 -15.91 -11.75 8.50
C LYS A 258 -15.04 -10.61 9.02
N ARG A 259 -14.70 -10.58 10.31
CA ARG A 259 -13.82 -9.55 10.89
C ARG A 259 -12.41 -9.56 10.29
N VAL A 260 -11.85 -10.73 10.01
CA VAL A 260 -10.53 -10.88 9.39
C VAL A 260 -10.55 -10.40 7.96
N VAL A 261 -11.56 -10.79 7.18
CA VAL A 261 -11.77 -10.33 5.80
C VAL A 261 -11.99 -8.82 5.79
N GLU A 262 -12.85 -8.27 6.65
CA GLU A 262 -13.06 -6.83 6.75
C GLU A 262 -11.77 -6.08 7.12
N ARG A 263 -10.99 -6.60 8.08
CA ARG A 263 -9.69 -6.03 8.44
C ARG A 263 -8.70 -6.12 7.28
N TYR A 264 -8.66 -7.26 6.58
CA TYR A 264 -7.83 -7.46 5.41
C TYR A 264 -8.20 -6.42 4.33
N LEU A 265 -9.48 -6.34 3.96
CA LEU A 265 -9.98 -5.38 2.97
C LEU A 265 -9.72 -3.91 3.40
N LYS A 266 -9.73 -3.61 4.70
CA LYS A 266 -9.52 -2.26 5.26
C LYS A 266 -8.04 -1.86 5.38
N HIS A 267 -7.15 -2.80 5.67
CA HIS A 267 -5.76 -2.53 6.07
C HIS A 267 -4.68 -3.15 5.16
N THR A 268 -5.03 -3.93 4.13
CA THR A 268 -4.04 -4.40 3.15
C THR A 268 -3.92 -3.46 1.96
N CYS A 269 -2.75 -3.47 1.32
CA CYS A 269 -2.47 -2.66 0.14
C CYS A 269 -3.51 -2.93 -0.97
N CYS A 270 -3.76 -4.21 -1.26
CA CYS A 270 -4.68 -4.65 -2.30
C CYS A 270 -6.12 -4.80 -1.81
N GLY A 271 -6.41 -4.76 -0.51
CA GLY A 271 -7.73 -5.03 0.06
C GLY A 271 -8.83 -4.16 -0.53
N GLY A 272 -8.55 -2.87 -0.73
CA GLY A 272 -9.48 -1.97 -1.41
C GLY A 272 -9.69 -2.33 -2.89
N ALA A 273 -8.63 -2.69 -3.61
CA ALA A 273 -8.71 -3.09 -5.01
C ALA A 273 -9.45 -4.42 -5.18
N VAL A 274 -9.15 -5.41 -4.33
CA VAL A 274 -9.84 -6.70 -4.27
C VAL A 274 -11.31 -6.50 -3.94
N SER A 275 -11.64 -5.68 -2.94
CA SER A 275 -13.05 -5.33 -2.64
C SER A 275 -13.74 -4.71 -3.85
N ASP A 276 -13.09 -3.76 -4.53
CA ASP A 276 -13.66 -3.09 -5.70
C ASP A 276 -13.79 -4.07 -6.90
N ILE A 277 -12.92 -5.09 -7.03
CA ILE A 277 -13.03 -6.16 -8.04
C ILE A 277 -14.20 -7.09 -7.70
N LEU A 278 -14.24 -7.61 -6.47
CA LEU A 278 -15.29 -8.50 -6.00
C LEU A 278 -16.67 -7.85 -6.12
N GLU A 279 -16.78 -6.55 -5.85
CA GLU A 279 -18.02 -5.80 -6.01
C GLU A 279 -18.41 -5.65 -7.48
N LYS A 280 -17.45 -5.29 -8.35
CA LYS A 280 -17.69 -5.14 -9.80
C LYS A 280 -18.18 -6.44 -10.45
N HIS A 281 -17.72 -7.59 -9.97
CA HIS A 281 -18.11 -8.90 -10.50
C HIS A 281 -19.26 -9.55 -9.70
N GLY A 282 -19.87 -8.85 -8.74
CA GLY A 282 -20.96 -9.39 -7.92
C GLY A 282 -20.54 -10.41 -6.85
N PHE A 283 -19.29 -10.86 -6.83
CA PHE A 283 -18.79 -11.85 -5.87
C PHE A 283 -18.74 -11.36 -4.42
N LYS A 284 -18.69 -10.05 -4.17
CA LYS A 284 -18.64 -9.54 -2.79
C LYS A 284 -19.89 -9.93 -1.98
N GLY A 285 -21.06 -9.83 -2.61
CA GLY A 285 -22.32 -10.30 -2.03
C GLY A 285 -22.26 -11.79 -1.77
N SER A 286 -21.93 -12.58 -2.80
CA SER A 286 -21.85 -14.04 -2.69
C SER A 286 -20.85 -14.53 -1.65
N ILE A 287 -19.66 -13.92 -1.51
CA ILE A 287 -18.68 -14.31 -0.49
C ILE A 287 -19.23 -13.98 0.91
N LEU A 288 -19.79 -12.80 1.10
CA LEU A 288 -20.38 -12.41 2.40
C LEU A 288 -21.61 -13.26 2.71
N GLU A 289 -22.41 -13.60 1.71
CA GLU A 289 -23.58 -14.47 1.80
C GLU A 289 -23.16 -15.90 2.13
N SER A 290 -22.15 -16.47 1.46
CA SER A 290 -21.59 -17.78 1.80
C SER A 290 -21.05 -17.79 3.24
N LEU A 291 -20.33 -16.74 3.65
CA LEU A 291 -19.88 -16.57 5.04
C LEU A 291 -21.04 -16.42 6.03
N SER A 292 -22.18 -15.86 5.60
CA SER A 292 -23.40 -15.77 6.40
C SER A 292 -24.25 -17.05 6.36
N ALA A 293 -24.16 -17.84 5.29
CA ALA A 293 -24.83 -19.12 5.16
C ALA A 293 -24.25 -20.12 6.16
N PHE A 294 -22.93 -20.04 6.44
CA PHE A 294 -22.31 -20.70 7.59
C PHE A 294 -22.98 -20.34 8.92
N SER A 295 -23.56 -19.15 9.07
CA SER A 295 -24.25 -18.74 10.31
C SER A 295 -25.73 -19.09 10.38
N HIS A 296 -26.33 -19.57 9.28
CA HIS A 296 -27.78 -19.77 9.15
C HIS A 296 -28.21 -21.21 8.85
N GLN A 297 -27.29 -22.18 8.73
CA GLN A 297 -27.67 -23.59 8.67
C GLN A 297 -28.26 -24.06 10.00
N GLN A 298 -29.58 -23.92 10.15
CA GLN A 298 -30.33 -24.63 11.17
C GLN A 298 -30.34 -26.11 10.81
N CYS A 299 -29.94 -26.97 11.75
CA CYS A 299 -30.12 -28.41 11.59
C CYS A 299 -31.64 -28.67 11.45
N PRO A 300 -32.09 -29.50 10.49
CA PRO A 300 -33.51 -29.83 10.38
C PRO A 300 -33.98 -30.46 11.68
N SER A 301 -34.76 -29.71 12.45
CA SER A 301 -35.11 -30.00 13.85
C SER A 301 -36.19 -31.07 14.01
N GLU A 302 -36.64 -31.69 12.92
CA GLU A 302 -37.83 -32.56 12.92
C GLU A 302 -37.53 -34.06 12.79
N ALA A 303 -36.26 -34.48 12.78
CA ALA A 303 -35.95 -35.91 12.88
C ALA A 303 -36.01 -36.38 14.34
N THR A 304 -37.22 -36.59 14.86
CA THR A 304 -37.44 -37.18 16.19
C THR A 304 -36.59 -38.45 16.39
N PRO A 305 -35.89 -38.60 17.53
CA PRO A 305 -35.05 -39.75 17.82
C PRO A 305 -35.90 -40.96 18.27
N SER A 306 -36.84 -41.42 17.45
CA SER A 306 -37.56 -42.66 17.74
C SER A 306 -36.82 -43.85 17.12
N ARG A 307 -36.08 -44.56 17.99
CA ARG A 307 -35.59 -45.95 17.85
C ARG A 307 -34.50 -46.25 16.78
N CYS A 308 -33.22 -46.04 17.10
CA CYS A 308 -32.16 -47.02 16.71
C CYS A 308 -31.90 -47.98 17.90
N ARG A 309 -32.83 -48.87 18.22
CA ARG A 309 -32.56 -49.98 19.17
C ARG A 309 -31.81 -51.16 18.53
N ARG A 310 -31.36 -51.04 17.27
CA ARG A 310 -30.59 -52.08 16.56
C ARG A 310 -29.43 -51.47 15.77
N CYS A 311 -28.57 -50.75 16.45
CA CYS A 311 -27.27 -50.36 15.90
C CYS A 311 -26.23 -51.51 16.05
N ASN A 312 -26.69 -52.77 16.08
CA ASN A 312 -25.89 -54.01 15.91
C ASN A 312 -26.04 -54.64 14.51
N ALA A 313 -26.88 -54.10 13.61
CA ALA A 313 -27.18 -54.75 12.33
C ALA A 313 -26.84 -53.97 11.07
N ARG A 314 -26.35 -52.72 11.14
CA ARG A 314 -25.79 -52.00 9.96
C ARG A 314 -25.01 -50.79 10.45
N ALA A 315 -23.68 -50.89 10.40
CA ALA A 315 -22.74 -49.80 10.69
C ALA A 315 -22.88 -48.56 9.76
N GLY A 316 -23.85 -48.55 8.83
CA GLY A 316 -24.03 -47.48 7.85
C GLY A 316 -24.90 -46.30 8.26
N CYS A 317 -25.75 -46.41 9.30
CA CYS A 317 -26.77 -45.37 9.55
C CYS A 317 -26.22 -44.09 10.22
N CYS A 318 -25.26 -44.24 11.14
CA CYS A 318 -24.57 -43.09 11.76
C CYS A 318 -23.59 -42.43 10.79
N LEU A 319 -22.91 -43.23 9.96
CA LEU A 319 -22.08 -42.78 8.85
C LEU A 319 -22.88 -42.01 7.79
N LEU A 320 -24.10 -42.43 7.48
CA LEU A 320 -24.96 -41.74 6.51
C LEU A 320 -25.37 -40.35 7.01
N ARG A 321 -25.77 -40.20 8.29
CA ARG A 321 -26.11 -38.87 8.86
C ARG A 321 -24.91 -37.94 8.99
N ALA A 322 -23.73 -38.49 9.30
CA ALA A 322 -22.48 -37.74 9.23
C ALA A 322 -22.18 -37.33 7.78
N ALA A 323 -22.35 -38.22 6.80
CA ALA A 323 -22.15 -37.94 5.38
C ALA A 323 -23.15 -36.90 4.83
N THR A 324 -24.42 -36.91 5.23
CA THR A 324 -25.40 -35.89 4.81
C THR A 324 -25.13 -34.53 5.46
N ALA A 325 -24.67 -34.52 6.72
CA ALA A 325 -24.17 -33.29 7.35
C ALA A 325 -22.86 -32.80 6.70
N MET A 326 -22.03 -33.71 6.19
CA MET A 326 -20.82 -33.41 5.41
C MET A 326 -21.15 -32.84 4.03
N GLU A 327 -22.11 -33.40 3.30
CA GLU A 327 -22.61 -32.87 2.01
C GLU A 327 -23.22 -31.47 2.18
N ALA A 328 -23.94 -31.23 3.27
CA ALA A 328 -24.46 -29.90 3.58
C ALA A 328 -23.36 -28.87 3.92
N MET A 329 -22.18 -29.31 4.36
CA MET A 329 -21.03 -28.45 4.69
C MET A 329 -20.00 -28.32 3.56
N CYS A 330 -20.09 -29.15 2.51
CA CYS A 330 -19.32 -28.95 1.30
C CYS A 330 -19.80 -27.67 0.62
N LEU A 331 -18.88 -26.73 0.40
CA LEU A 331 -19.13 -25.61 -0.50
C LEU A 331 -19.60 -26.21 -1.83
N ASP A 332 -20.80 -25.82 -2.26
CA ASP A 332 -21.36 -26.18 -3.56
C ASP A 332 -20.24 -26.07 -4.62
N GLU A 333 -20.06 -27.12 -5.41
CA GLU A 333 -19.06 -27.19 -6.48
C GLU A 333 -19.18 -25.98 -7.41
N SER A 334 -20.39 -25.44 -7.55
CA SER A 334 -20.67 -24.19 -8.26
C SER A 334 -19.97 -22.96 -7.66
N ILE A 335 -19.81 -22.87 -6.33
CA ILE A 335 -19.10 -21.77 -5.65
C ILE A 335 -17.60 -21.91 -5.87
N THR A 336 -17.08 -23.13 -5.79
CA THR A 336 -15.65 -23.43 -6.03
C THR A 336 -15.27 -23.10 -7.47
N GLN A 337 -16.10 -23.49 -8.43
CA GLN A 337 -15.92 -23.14 -9.83
C GLN A 337 -15.97 -21.61 -10.04
N LYS A 338 -16.93 -20.92 -9.44
CA LYS A 338 -17.02 -19.44 -9.49
C LYS A 338 -15.79 -18.76 -8.89
N LEU A 339 -15.23 -19.30 -7.81
CA LEU A 339 -14.01 -18.77 -7.19
C LEU A 339 -12.77 -19.00 -8.08
N GLY A 340 -12.68 -20.15 -8.76
CA GLY A 340 -11.60 -20.43 -9.73
C GLY A 340 -11.68 -19.55 -10.98
N GLU A 341 -12.88 -19.35 -11.52
CA GLU A 341 -13.12 -18.39 -12.61
C GLU A 341 -12.79 -16.95 -12.18
N ALA A 342 -13.15 -16.59 -10.95
CA ALA A 342 -12.78 -15.31 -10.36
C ALA A 342 -11.25 -15.19 -10.19
N HIS A 343 -10.54 -16.25 -9.78
CA HIS A 343 -9.08 -16.26 -9.64
C HIS A 343 -8.40 -16.00 -10.98
N VAL A 344 -8.79 -16.72 -12.05
CA VAL A 344 -8.23 -16.52 -13.39
C VAL A 344 -8.49 -15.08 -13.84
N THR A 345 -9.70 -14.56 -13.63
CA THR A 345 -10.05 -13.17 -13.95
C THR A 345 -9.21 -12.16 -13.15
N LEU A 346 -9.02 -12.42 -11.85
CA LEU A 346 -8.25 -11.58 -10.92
C LEU A 346 -6.77 -11.55 -11.29
N SER A 347 -6.18 -12.70 -11.65
CA SER A 347 -4.76 -12.81 -11.99
C SER A 347 -4.34 -11.98 -13.21
N HIS A 348 -5.29 -11.65 -14.08
CA HIS A 348 -5.08 -10.80 -15.26
C HIS A 348 -5.47 -9.33 -15.04
N ASP A 349 -6.07 -8.98 -13.90
CA ASP A 349 -6.48 -7.59 -13.63
C ASP A 349 -5.25 -6.69 -13.44
N LYS A 350 -5.21 -5.59 -14.21
CA LYS A 350 -4.10 -4.63 -14.17
C LYS A 350 -3.89 -4.01 -12.78
N ARG A 351 -4.91 -4.00 -11.91
CA ARG A 351 -4.86 -3.50 -10.53
C ARG A 351 -4.08 -4.41 -9.58
N LEU A 352 -3.77 -5.65 -9.98
CA LEU A 352 -3.01 -6.62 -9.17
C LEU A 352 -1.55 -6.79 -9.63
N ARG A 353 -1.11 -6.04 -10.64
CA ARG A 353 0.31 -6.00 -11.05
C ARG A 353 1.21 -5.46 -9.93
N PRO A 354 2.54 -5.68 -9.97
CA PRO A 354 3.47 -5.00 -9.06
C PRO A 354 3.22 -3.48 -9.03
N LEU A 355 3.15 -2.88 -7.84
CA LEU A 355 2.83 -1.46 -7.67
C LEU A 355 3.84 -0.55 -8.37
N LYS A 356 5.10 -0.98 -8.52
CA LYS A 356 6.11 -0.24 -9.29
C LYS A 356 5.74 -0.17 -10.77
N GLU A 357 5.26 -1.28 -11.35
CA GLU A 357 4.80 -1.33 -12.73
C GLU A 357 3.51 -0.52 -12.90
N GLN A 358 2.56 -0.67 -11.98
CA GLN A 358 1.33 0.12 -11.97
C GLN A 358 1.64 1.61 -11.89
N LEU A 359 2.56 2.03 -11.01
CA LEU A 359 2.99 3.41 -10.89
C LEU A 359 3.56 3.87 -12.23
N TYR A 360 4.52 3.14 -12.82
CA TYR A 360 5.13 3.48 -14.11
C TYR A 360 4.09 3.66 -15.22
N ARG A 361 3.11 2.75 -15.33
CA ARG A 361 2.04 2.79 -16.35
C ARG A 361 0.85 3.66 -15.97
N TYR A 362 0.84 4.25 -14.76
CA TYR A 362 -0.32 4.99 -14.26
C TYR A 362 -0.69 6.15 -15.19
N LYS A 363 -1.97 6.16 -15.60
CA LYS A 363 -2.59 7.18 -16.45
C LYS A 363 -3.62 7.92 -15.61
N ASP A 364 -3.39 9.21 -15.43
CA ASP A 364 -4.27 10.06 -14.62
C ASP A 364 -5.47 10.55 -15.44
N ILE A 365 -6.42 9.64 -15.65
CA ILE A 365 -7.62 9.91 -16.45
C ILE A 365 -8.57 10.86 -15.69
N GLU A 366 -8.50 10.92 -14.37
CA GLU A 366 -9.33 11.79 -13.52
C GLU A 366 -8.90 13.26 -13.51
N ALA A 367 -7.76 13.65 -14.09
CA ALA A 367 -7.42 15.06 -14.22
C ALA A 367 -8.35 15.73 -15.24
N ASP A 368 -8.90 16.91 -14.91
CA ASP A 368 -9.80 17.60 -15.83
C ASP A 368 -8.98 18.18 -17.00
N GLY A 369 -9.52 18.17 -18.22
CA GLY A 369 -8.79 18.33 -19.47
C GLY A 369 -7.83 19.52 -19.51
N ILE A 370 -8.33 20.73 -19.22
CA ILE A 370 -7.52 21.97 -19.27
C ILE A 370 -6.72 22.15 -17.98
N LEU A 371 -7.26 21.73 -16.84
CA LEU A 371 -6.55 21.78 -15.56
C LEU A 371 -5.31 20.87 -15.55
N ALA A 372 -5.38 19.74 -16.28
CA ALA A 372 -4.26 18.84 -16.48
C ALA A 372 -3.05 19.51 -17.16
N MET A 373 -3.26 20.62 -17.89
CA MET A 373 -2.19 21.41 -18.53
C MET A 373 -1.45 22.32 -17.55
N MET A 374 -2.02 22.59 -16.37
CA MET A 374 -1.46 23.50 -15.38
C MET A 374 -0.83 22.78 -14.17
N THR A 375 -0.91 21.46 -14.14
CA THR A 375 -0.39 20.69 -12.99
C THR A 375 1.13 20.74 -12.89
N THR A 376 1.65 20.43 -11.70
CA THR A 376 3.10 20.29 -11.50
C THR A 376 3.75 19.17 -12.30
N ASN A 377 2.98 18.32 -12.99
CA ASN A 377 3.47 17.30 -13.92
C ASN A 377 2.66 17.30 -15.23
N CYS A 378 2.33 18.50 -15.71
CA CYS A 378 1.43 18.77 -16.83
C CYS A 378 1.81 18.10 -18.16
N ILE A 379 3.08 17.73 -18.37
CA ILE A 379 3.49 17.00 -19.57
C ILE A 379 2.87 15.58 -19.54
N GLU A 380 2.92 14.90 -18.39
CA GLU A 380 2.38 13.55 -18.24
C GLU A 380 0.85 13.55 -18.11
N THR A 381 0.30 14.50 -17.36
CA THR A 381 -1.15 14.58 -17.16
C THR A 381 -1.85 15.19 -18.36
N GLY A 382 -1.25 16.21 -18.98
CA GLY A 382 -1.82 16.95 -20.10
C GLY A 382 -1.86 16.13 -21.38
N ILE A 383 -0.82 15.36 -21.72
CA ILE A 383 -0.77 14.56 -22.96
C ILE A 383 -1.90 13.52 -23.06
N LEU A 384 -2.48 13.14 -21.92
CA LEU A 384 -3.63 12.22 -21.85
C LEU A 384 -4.97 12.91 -22.15
N LYS A 385 -4.99 14.23 -22.32
CA LYS A 385 -6.21 15.02 -22.49
C LYS A 385 -6.35 15.54 -23.90
N LEU A 386 -7.57 15.48 -24.40
CA LEU A 386 -7.92 15.90 -25.75
C LEU A 386 -7.45 17.32 -26.11
N PRO A 387 -7.59 18.36 -25.25
CA PRO A 387 -7.11 19.70 -25.61
C PRO A 387 -5.61 19.75 -25.90
N THR A 388 -4.79 19.12 -25.05
CA THR A 388 -3.34 19.03 -25.24
C THR A 388 -3.00 18.21 -26.48
N GLN A 389 -3.70 17.10 -26.71
CA GLN A 389 -3.49 16.22 -27.86
C GLN A 389 -3.75 16.96 -29.17
N LEU A 390 -4.87 17.69 -29.26
CA LEU A 390 -5.20 18.50 -30.43
C LEU A 390 -4.14 19.59 -30.66
N ALA A 391 -3.67 20.24 -29.60
CA ALA A 391 -2.65 21.25 -29.75
C ALA A 391 -1.27 20.68 -30.12
N MET A 392 -0.92 19.49 -29.63
CA MET A 392 0.28 18.75 -30.07
C MET A 392 0.18 18.32 -31.53
N LEU A 393 -0.99 17.86 -31.98
CA LEU A 393 -1.24 17.56 -33.40
C LEU A 393 -1.14 18.82 -34.27
N GLY A 394 -1.67 19.96 -33.79
CA GLY A 394 -1.47 21.26 -34.43
C GLY A 394 0.00 21.59 -34.58
N LEU A 395 0.78 21.56 -33.50
CA LEU A 395 2.24 21.77 -33.55
C LEU A 395 2.93 20.80 -34.53
N SER A 396 2.51 19.54 -34.58
CA SER A 396 3.06 18.54 -35.50
C SER A 396 2.78 18.91 -36.96
N SER A 397 1.55 19.33 -37.28
CA SER A 397 1.15 19.82 -38.60
C SER A 397 1.93 21.08 -38.99
N LEU A 398 2.16 21.99 -38.03
CA LEU A 398 2.98 23.17 -38.25
C LEU A 398 4.43 22.80 -38.63
N TYR A 399 5.05 21.87 -37.90
CA TYR A 399 6.41 21.43 -38.21
C TYR A 399 6.48 20.65 -39.53
N ALA A 400 5.47 19.85 -39.86
CA ALA A 400 5.37 19.23 -41.18
C ALA A 400 5.30 20.29 -42.30
N SER A 401 4.56 21.38 -42.07
CA SER A 401 4.48 22.50 -43.01
C SER A 401 5.83 23.21 -43.15
N PHE A 402 6.53 23.50 -42.04
CA PHE A 402 7.88 24.06 -42.08
C PHE A 402 8.86 23.16 -42.84
N ALA A 403 8.83 21.85 -42.57
CA ALA A 403 9.65 20.88 -43.27
C ALA A 403 9.38 20.90 -44.78
N TYR A 404 8.12 20.89 -45.20
CA TYR A 404 7.74 20.95 -46.61
C TYR A 404 8.30 22.20 -47.31
N PHE A 405 8.11 23.39 -46.75
CA PHE A 405 8.62 24.63 -47.34
C PHE A 405 10.15 24.71 -47.31
N GLN A 406 10.80 24.16 -46.28
CA GLN A 406 12.26 24.12 -46.20
C GLN A 406 12.88 23.09 -47.15
N LEU A 407 12.21 21.95 -47.39
CA LEU A 407 12.62 20.99 -48.41
C LEU A 407 12.63 21.63 -49.80
N ALA A 408 11.67 22.50 -50.12
CA ALA A 408 11.67 23.24 -51.38
C ALA A 408 12.95 24.09 -51.56
N HIS A 409 13.53 24.61 -50.47
CA HIS A 409 14.78 25.37 -50.54
C HIS A 409 16.00 24.52 -50.93
N LEU A 410 16.00 23.21 -50.63
CA LEU A 410 17.06 22.29 -51.08
C LEU A 410 17.11 22.15 -52.61
N PHE A 411 16.00 22.43 -53.29
CA PHE A 411 15.92 22.41 -54.75
C PHE A 411 16.18 23.78 -55.39
N SER A 412 16.43 24.81 -54.58
CA SER A 412 16.73 26.18 -55.04
C SER A 412 18.20 26.56 -54.84
N ASP A 413 18.61 27.70 -55.39
CA ASP A 413 19.95 28.26 -55.14
C ASP A 413 20.19 28.65 -53.68
N ALA A 414 19.14 28.73 -52.85
CA ALA A 414 19.26 29.00 -51.43
C ALA A 414 19.97 27.90 -50.63
N ARG A 415 20.22 26.72 -51.26
CA ARG A 415 21.02 25.63 -50.70
C ARG A 415 22.52 25.91 -50.65
N TRP A 416 22.99 26.88 -51.43
CA TRP A 416 24.40 27.23 -51.50
C TRP A 416 24.75 28.33 -50.49
N VAL A 417 26.02 28.39 -50.08
CA VAL A 417 26.56 29.53 -49.33
C VAL A 417 26.60 30.76 -50.24
N TYR A 418 26.14 31.91 -49.75
CA TYR A 418 26.12 33.18 -50.48
C TYR A 418 27.38 34.02 -50.18
N GLN A 419 27.77 34.86 -51.13
CA GLN A 419 28.74 35.93 -50.91
C GLN A 419 28.21 36.96 -49.88
N PRO A 420 29.10 37.63 -49.10
CA PRO A 420 28.73 38.73 -48.24
C PRO A 420 27.99 39.79 -49.04
N ASP A 421 26.80 40.14 -48.58
CA ASP A 421 25.98 41.24 -49.10
C ASP A 421 25.50 41.10 -50.56
N GLU A 422 25.88 40.03 -51.25
CA GLU A 422 25.34 39.65 -52.55
C GLU A 422 24.37 38.46 -52.46
N ARG A 423 23.26 38.52 -53.21
CA ARG A 423 22.32 37.39 -53.34
C ARG A 423 22.77 36.37 -54.38
N LYS A 424 24.08 36.16 -54.53
CA LYS A 424 24.68 35.20 -55.49
C LYS A 424 25.45 34.11 -54.75
N PRO A 425 25.28 32.83 -55.14
CA PRO A 425 26.07 31.73 -54.56
C PRO A 425 27.57 31.98 -54.72
N TYR A 426 28.34 31.72 -53.67
CA TYR A 426 29.80 31.76 -53.72
C TYR A 426 30.34 30.68 -54.66
N ILE A 427 31.43 30.97 -55.38
CA ILE A 427 32.11 30.03 -56.28
C ILE A 427 33.49 29.72 -55.68
N PRO A 428 33.83 28.46 -55.37
CA PRO A 428 33.07 27.23 -55.66
C PRO A 428 31.83 27.06 -54.76
N LYS A 429 30.77 26.48 -55.34
CA LYS A 429 29.48 26.26 -54.67
C LYS A 429 29.66 25.30 -53.49
N THR A 430 29.43 25.81 -52.29
CA THR A 430 29.45 25.01 -51.04
C THR A 430 28.03 24.80 -50.54
N LEU A 431 27.65 23.53 -50.28
CA LEU A 431 26.33 23.19 -49.75
C LEU A 431 26.21 23.69 -48.31
N ARG A 432 25.13 24.40 -48.03
CA ARG A 432 24.85 25.00 -46.73
C ARG A 432 24.21 24.00 -45.79
N ILE A 433 24.89 23.66 -44.69
CA ILE A 433 24.47 22.63 -43.74
C ILE A 433 23.11 22.95 -43.12
N THR A 434 22.85 24.23 -42.81
CA THR A 434 21.57 24.68 -42.22
C THR A 434 20.37 24.29 -43.08
N ARG A 435 20.48 24.37 -44.40
CA ARG A 435 19.38 24.06 -45.32
C ARG A 435 19.04 22.58 -45.37
N VAL A 436 20.00 21.72 -45.03
CA VAL A 436 19.80 20.27 -44.92
C VAL A 436 19.26 19.89 -43.54
N LEU A 437 19.80 20.49 -42.47
CA LEU A 437 19.41 20.16 -41.11
C LEU A 437 18.03 20.68 -40.72
N ASP A 438 17.66 21.90 -41.12
CA ASP A 438 16.38 22.51 -40.75
C ASP A 438 15.16 21.64 -41.11
N PRO A 439 14.99 21.14 -42.36
CA PRO A 439 13.86 20.27 -42.69
C PRO A 439 13.93 18.94 -41.93
N ALA A 440 15.13 18.37 -41.70
CA ALA A 440 15.29 17.14 -40.94
C ALA A 440 14.84 17.29 -39.48
N ILE A 441 15.19 18.41 -38.83
CA ILE A 441 14.75 18.74 -37.46
C ILE A 441 13.22 18.87 -37.42
N ASN A 442 12.63 19.55 -38.41
CA ASN A 442 11.17 19.73 -38.48
C ASN A 442 10.42 18.42 -38.75
N VAL A 443 10.95 17.53 -39.60
CA VAL A 443 10.41 16.17 -39.78
C VAL A 443 10.50 15.38 -38.48
N MET A 444 11.65 15.42 -37.79
CA MET A 444 11.83 14.75 -36.50
C MET A 444 10.78 15.21 -35.47
N TRP A 445 10.47 16.50 -35.42
CA TRP A 445 9.44 17.02 -34.53
C TRP A 445 8.02 16.64 -34.99
N ALA A 446 7.72 16.73 -36.29
CA ALA A 446 6.43 16.37 -36.86
C ALA A 446 6.06 14.88 -36.62
N VAL A 447 7.05 13.98 -36.61
CA VAL A 447 6.86 12.55 -36.32
C VAL A 447 6.96 12.25 -34.82
N GLY A 448 7.91 12.92 -34.15
CA GLY A 448 8.23 12.71 -32.76
C GLY A 448 7.10 13.03 -31.78
N VAL A 449 6.38 14.13 -32.06
CA VAL A 449 5.28 14.60 -31.21
C VAL A 449 4.08 13.63 -31.26
N PRO A 450 3.56 13.19 -32.42
CA PRO A 450 2.52 12.17 -32.50
C PRO A 450 2.95 10.82 -31.94
N LEU A 451 4.19 10.40 -32.19
CA LEU A 451 4.73 9.15 -31.61
C LEU A 451 4.72 9.19 -30.09
N SER A 452 5.10 10.32 -29.49
CA SER A 452 5.04 10.51 -28.04
C SER A 452 3.60 10.41 -27.51
N MET A 453 2.64 11.00 -28.23
CA MET A 453 1.21 10.90 -27.88
C MET A 453 0.71 9.45 -27.96
N TYR A 454 1.09 8.71 -29.00
CA TYR A 454 0.79 7.29 -29.15
C TYR A 454 1.35 6.47 -27.97
N LEU A 455 2.61 6.71 -27.58
CA LEU A 455 3.23 6.05 -26.43
C LEU A 455 2.55 6.40 -25.11
N ALA A 456 2.05 7.63 -24.93
CA ALA A 456 1.31 8.01 -23.72
C ALA A 456 -0.02 7.24 -23.61
N LEU A 457 -0.71 7.08 -24.74
CA LEU A 457 -2.01 6.40 -24.82
C LEU A 457 -1.90 4.89 -24.72
N ARG A 458 -0.87 4.28 -25.33
CA ARG A 458 -0.66 2.83 -25.33
C ARG A 458 0.15 2.37 -24.12
N GLU A 459 1.36 2.88 -23.97
CA GLU A 459 2.34 2.39 -23.00
C GLU A 459 2.31 3.17 -21.68
N SER A 460 3.00 4.31 -21.60
CA SER A 460 3.04 5.14 -20.39
C SER A 460 3.27 6.63 -20.68
N PRO A 461 2.63 7.53 -19.91
CA PRO A 461 2.88 8.97 -20.00
C PRO A 461 4.34 9.35 -19.69
N LEU A 462 5.02 8.58 -18.83
CA LEU A 462 6.41 8.82 -18.48
C LEU A 462 7.35 8.56 -19.66
N LEU A 463 7.11 7.50 -20.42
CA LEU A 463 7.88 7.19 -21.62
C LEU A 463 7.68 8.27 -22.68
N ALA A 464 6.44 8.71 -22.88
CA ALA A 464 6.12 9.83 -23.76
C ALA A 464 6.84 11.12 -23.36
N LYS A 465 6.85 11.47 -22.07
CA LYS A 465 7.58 12.64 -21.55
C LYS A 465 9.09 12.52 -21.80
N ARG A 466 9.68 11.34 -21.62
CA ARG A 466 11.10 11.11 -21.92
C ARG A 466 11.39 11.28 -23.40
N LEU A 467 10.53 10.75 -24.28
CA LEU A 467 10.67 10.91 -25.71
C LEU A 467 10.56 12.39 -26.12
N ILE A 468 9.54 13.12 -25.64
CA ILE A 468 9.40 14.56 -25.90
C ILE A 468 10.64 15.31 -25.43
N SER A 469 11.12 15.04 -24.20
CA SER A 469 12.30 15.70 -23.64
C SER A 469 13.55 15.45 -24.48
N LEU A 470 13.72 14.20 -24.95
CA LEU A 470 14.83 13.82 -25.83
C LEU A 470 14.74 14.54 -27.18
N ILE A 471 13.56 14.58 -27.81
CA ILE A 471 13.34 15.20 -29.12
C ILE A 471 13.53 16.72 -29.05
N VAL A 472 13.06 17.35 -27.98
CA VAL A 472 13.27 18.79 -27.72
C VAL A 472 14.75 19.10 -27.51
N PHE A 473 15.44 18.30 -26.69
CA PHE A 473 16.88 18.47 -26.44
C PHE A 473 17.71 18.25 -27.71
N LEU A 474 17.45 17.16 -28.44
CA LEU A 474 18.13 16.86 -29.69
C LEU A 474 17.87 17.95 -30.73
N GLY A 475 16.64 18.44 -30.85
CA GLY A 475 16.31 19.58 -31.71
C GLY A 475 17.09 20.84 -31.35
N ALA A 476 17.19 21.19 -30.07
CA ALA A 476 17.98 22.33 -29.61
C ALA A 476 19.47 22.20 -29.97
N MET A 477 20.04 21.01 -29.76
CA MET A 477 21.44 20.73 -30.10
C MET A 477 21.69 20.75 -31.61
N LEU A 478 20.77 20.19 -32.40
CA LEU A 478 20.87 20.23 -33.87
C LEU A 478 20.74 21.66 -34.41
N TYR A 479 19.86 22.48 -33.85
CA TYR A 479 19.79 23.91 -34.22
C TYR A 479 21.06 24.67 -33.82
N LEU A 480 21.67 24.34 -32.67
CA LEU A 480 22.94 24.94 -32.23
C LEU A 480 24.07 24.60 -33.20
N THR A 481 24.25 23.31 -33.51
CA THR A 481 25.30 22.85 -34.43
C THR A 481 25.06 23.34 -35.86
N SER A 482 23.81 23.37 -36.31
CA SER A 482 23.38 23.97 -37.57
C SER A 482 23.79 25.45 -37.63
N GLY A 483 23.47 26.24 -36.60
CA GLY A 483 23.82 27.66 -36.55
C GLY A 483 25.32 27.94 -36.52
N ILE A 484 26.08 27.21 -35.70
CA ILE A 484 27.55 27.32 -35.65
C ILE A 484 28.16 26.94 -36.99
N SER A 485 27.70 25.84 -37.60
CA SER A 485 28.19 25.39 -38.91
C SER A 485 27.94 26.44 -39.98
N ASP A 486 26.79 27.11 -39.95
CA ASP A 486 26.48 28.20 -40.87
C ASP A 486 27.48 29.35 -40.76
N TYR A 487 27.80 29.80 -39.55
CA TYR A 487 28.76 30.88 -39.34
C TYR A 487 30.15 30.49 -39.82
N VAL A 488 30.58 29.25 -39.56
CA VAL A 488 31.85 28.71 -40.06
C VAL A 488 31.85 28.68 -41.59
N GLN A 489 30.77 28.19 -42.21
CA GLN A 489 30.65 28.15 -43.67
C GLN A 489 30.61 29.55 -44.30
N CYS A 490 29.85 30.50 -43.75
CA CYS A 490 29.84 31.89 -44.22
C CYS A 490 31.25 32.52 -44.12
N LYS A 491 31.92 32.34 -42.97
CA LYS A 491 33.25 32.91 -42.73
C LYS A 491 34.31 32.35 -43.68
N TYR A 492 34.41 31.04 -43.82
CA TYR A 492 35.52 30.41 -44.55
C TYR A 492 35.20 30.07 -46.00
N ALA A 493 33.96 29.68 -46.31
CA ALA A 493 33.55 29.32 -47.66
C ALA A 493 32.76 30.43 -48.38
N GLY A 494 32.14 31.36 -47.64
CA GLY A 494 31.40 32.48 -48.21
C GLY A 494 32.24 33.72 -48.47
N GLY A 495 33.45 33.82 -47.91
CA GLY A 495 34.27 35.04 -47.99
C GLY A 495 33.91 36.10 -46.93
N GLY A 496 33.05 35.77 -45.95
CA GLY A 496 32.73 36.65 -44.83
C GLY A 496 31.36 36.39 -44.19
N ILE A 497 31.16 36.92 -42.97
CA ILE A 497 29.87 36.82 -42.27
C ILE A 497 28.99 38.01 -42.70
N GLY A 498 28.13 37.81 -43.69
CA GLY A 498 27.21 38.82 -44.20
C GLY A 498 25.75 38.66 -43.76
N SER A 499 24.89 39.59 -44.20
CA SER A 499 23.44 39.57 -43.97
C SER A 499 22.73 38.31 -44.50
N ALA A 500 23.33 37.62 -45.48
CA ALA A 500 22.84 36.34 -46.02
C ALA A 500 23.15 35.12 -45.11
N CYS A 501 23.86 35.32 -43.99
CA CYS A 501 24.15 34.27 -43.02
C CYS A 501 22.91 33.98 -42.13
N ASN A 502 22.43 32.73 -42.13
CA ASN A 502 21.22 32.26 -41.46
C ASN A 502 21.52 31.69 -40.07
N GLY A 503 22.79 31.56 -39.69
CA GLY A 503 23.20 31.03 -38.40
C GLY A 503 22.50 31.71 -37.22
N ARG A 504 22.18 33.01 -37.34
CA ARG A 504 21.40 33.75 -36.35
C ARG A 504 20.02 33.14 -36.10
N PHE A 505 19.29 32.70 -37.14
CA PHE A 505 17.97 32.08 -36.99
C PHE A 505 18.07 30.74 -36.26
N SER A 506 19.00 29.88 -36.65
CA SER A 506 19.19 28.57 -36.02
C SER A 506 19.66 28.71 -34.56
N LEU A 507 20.56 29.67 -34.25
CA LEU A 507 20.95 29.95 -32.86
C LEU A 507 19.79 30.50 -32.03
N THR A 508 18.97 31.40 -32.60
CA THR A 508 17.78 31.95 -31.93
C THR A 508 16.76 30.83 -31.66
N ALA A 509 16.55 29.93 -32.61
CA ALA A 509 15.70 28.76 -32.45
C ALA A 509 16.24 27.84 -31.34
N SER A 510 17.54 27.51 -31.37
CA SER A 510 18.20 26.70 -30.34
C SER A 510 18.02 27.29 -28.93
N PHE A 511 18.30 28.59 -28.77
CA PHE A 511 18.12 29.30 -27.51
C PHE A 511 16.66 29.26 -27.04
N SER A 512 15.71 29.53 -27.95
CA SER A 512 14.28 29.49 -27.63
C SER A 512 13.84 28.11 -27.15
N VAL A 513 14.26 27.05 -27.85
CA VAL A 513 13.95 25.66 -27.49
C VAL A 513 14.59 25.28 -26.15
N LEU A 514 15.83 25.71 -25.90
CA LEU A 514 16.51 25.48 -24.62
C LEU A 514 15.81 26.22 -23.47
N CYS A 515 15.37 27.46 -23.68
CA CYS A 515 14.58 28.20 -22.70
C CYS A 515 13.26 27.51 -22.39
N VAL A 516 12.55 27.02 -23.41
CA VAL A 516 11.31 26.23 -23.24
C VAL A 516 11.61 24.95 -22.47
N PHE A 517 12.68 24.23 -22.82
CA PHE A 517 13.10 23.00 -22.16
C PHE A 517 13.44 23.22 -20.68
N LEU A 518 14.25 24.23 -20.37
CA LEU A 518 14.61 24.62 -19.00
C LEU A 518 13.37 25.06 -18.21
N SER A 519 12.47 25.82 -18.84
CA SER A 519 11.18 26.20 -18.24
C SER A 519 10.32 24.97 -17.94
N GLY A 520 10.35 23.95 -18.81
CA GLY A 520 9.68 22.67 -18.60
C GLY A 520 10.30 21.82 -17.48
N HIS A 521 11.52 22.13 -17.04
CA HIS A 521 12.13 21.51 -15.86
C HIS A 521 11.88 22.31 -14.58
N LEU A 522 11.89 23.65 -14.66
CA LEU A 522 11.80 24.53 -13.50
C LEU A 522 10.36 24.92 -13.14
N VAL A 523 9.51 25.13 -14.13
CA VAL A 523 8.16 25.71 -13.97
C VAL A 523 7.13 24.96 -14.83
N GLN A 524 7.04 23.64 -14.63
CA GLN A 524 6.16 22.75 -15.41
C GLN A 524 4.74 23.30 -15.60
N ARG A 525 4.13 23.86 -14.55
CA ARG A 525 2.77 24.41 -14.59
C ARG A 525 2.49 25.43 -15.71
N TYR A 526 3.50 26.09 -16.27
CA TYR A 526 3.32 27.06 -17.36
C TYR A 526 3.89 26.60 -18.70
N ILE A 527 4.35 25.35 -18.82
CA ILE A 527 5.07 24.90 -20.00
C ILE A 527 4.27 25.08 -21.29
N TRP A 528 2.98 24.76 -21.30
CA TRP A 528 2.15 24.88 -22.50
C TRP A 528 1.95 26.34 -22.91
N VAL A 529 1.75 27.24 -21.94
CA VAL A 529 1.69 28.69 -22.19
C VAL A 529 3.00 29.19 -22.80
N ILE A 530 4.14 28.79 -22.22
CA ILE A 530 5.47 29.19 -22.71
C ILE A 530 5.72 28.62 -24.11
N VAL A 531 5.37 27.35 -24.37
CA VAL A 531 5.50 26.69 -25.68
C VAL A 531 4.71 27.45 -26.74
N TYR A 532 3.44 27.79 -26.48
CA TYR A 532 2.62 28.50 -27.46
C TYR A 532 3.10 29.94 -27.70
N LEU A 533 3.45 30.68 -26.64
CA LEU A 533 3.98 32.03 -26.81
C LEU A 533 5.32 32.03 -27.55
N ALA A 534 6.24 31.12 -27.20
CA ALA A 534 7.53 31.01 -27.86
C ALA A 534 7.37 30.58 -29.32
N GLN A 535 6.52 29.59 -29.60
CA GLN A 535 6.31 29.12 -30.96
C GLN A 535 5.61 30.17 -31.83
N GLY A 536 4.54 30.79 -31.32
CA GLY A 536 3.82 31.85 -32.01
C GLY A 536 4.74 33.04 -32.30
N GLY A 537 5.50 33.50 -31.30
CA GLY A 537 6.49 34.56 -31.44
C GLY A 537 7.59 34.22 -32.45
N TYR A 538 8.10 32.99 -32.42
CA TYR A 538 9.09 32.50 -33.39
C TYR A 538 8.57 32.51 -34.83
N ILE A 539 7.30 32.14 -35.05
CA ILE A 539 6.68 32.21 -36.37
C ILE A 539 6.61 33.66 -36.86
N PHE A 540 6.14 34.59 -36.03
CA PHE A 540 6.09 36.02 -36.39
C PHE A 540 7.48 36.58 -36.69
N TYR A 541 8.47 36.26 -35.86
CA TYR A 541 9.86 36.66 -36.06
C TYR A 541 10.40 36.15 -37.41
N THR A 542 10.23 34.86 -37.69
CA THR A 542 10.72 34.22 -38.91
C THR A 542 10.03 34.80 -40.16
N MET A 543 8.72 35.03 -40.11
CA MET A 543 7.95 35.58 -41.24
C MET A 543 8.15 37.09 -41.45
N SER A 544 8.69 37.80 -40.46
CA SER A 544 8.99 39.23 -40.58
C SER A 544 10.36 39.48 -41.20
N LEU A 545 11.34 38.64 -40.86
CA LEU A 545 12.71 38.81 -41.34
C LEU A 545 13.00 38.08 -42.65
N ASN A 546 12.25 37.01 -42.96
CA ASN A 546 12.56 36.22 -44.14
C ASN A 546 11.83 36.72 -45.39
N SER A 547 12.52 37.50 -46.22
CA SER A 547 11.96 38.02 -47.47
C SER A 547 11.70 36.92 -48.51
N SER A 548 12.38 35.77 -48.44
CA SER A 548 12.37 34.74 -49.50
C SER A 548 11.10 33.89 -49.59
N TRP A 549 10.19 34.01 -48.61
CA TRP A 549 8.97 33.23 -48.59
C TRP A 549 7.89 33.88 -49.47
N SER A 550 7.08 33.04 -50.13
CA SER A 550 5.94 33.52 -50.90
C SER A 550 4.96 34.28 -50.00
N VAL A 551 4.23 35.23 -50.57
CA VAL A 551 3.21 36.02 -49.84
C VAL A 551 2.17 35.10 -49.19
N TRP A 552 1.77 34.04 -49.89
CA TRP A 552 0.87 33.02 -49.38
C TRP A 552 1.43 32.30 -48.16
N ALA A 553 2.68 31.83 -48.21
CA ALA A 553 3.28 31.14 -47.07
C ALA A 553 3.43 32.10 -45.87
N LYS A 554 3.87 33.35 -46.09
CA LYS A 554 3.93 34.37 -45.03
C LYS A 554 2.56 34.60 -44.38
N THR A 555 1.52 34.70 -45.19
CA THR A 555 0.14 34.89 -44.71
C THR A 555 -0.33 33.68 -43.91
N PHE A 556 -0.15 32.47 -44.46
CA PHE A 556 -0.48 31.21 -43.79
C PHE A 556 0.18 31.10 -42.42
N PHE A 557 1.50 31.27 -42.34
CA PHE A 557 2.24 31.17 -41.08
C PHE A 557 1.89 32.30 -40.11
N ARG A 558 1.65 33.53 -40.56
CA ARG A 558 1.17 34.62 -39.67
C ARG A 558 -0.19 34.32 -39.07
N VAL A 559 -1.14 33.81 -39.87
CA VAL A 559 -2.45 33.36 -39.37
C VAL A 559 -2.27 32.24 -38.36
N TYR A 560 -1.45 31.24 -38.69
CA TYR A 560 -1.18 30.11 -37.79
C TYR A 560 -0.55 30.57 -36.47
N GLY A 561 0.48 31.43 -36.53
CA GLY A 561 1.12 32.01 -35.35
C GLY A 561 0.15 32.83 -34.51
N GLY A 562 -0.74 33.60 -35.15
CA GLY A 562 -1.83 34.31 -34.47
C GLY A 562 -2.79 33.37 -33.74
N ILE A 563 -3.17 32.25 -34.36
CA ILE A 563 -4.00 31.22 -33.73
C ILE A 563 -3.29 30.64 -32.50
N ILE A 564 -2.01 30.28 -32.61
CA ILE A 564 -1.25 29.76 -31.46
C ILE A 564 -1.21 30.77 -30.30
N ILE A 565 -0.93 32.04 -30.58
CA ILE A 565 -0.87 33.07 -29.53
C ILE A 565 -2.25 33.29 -28.90
N THR A 566 -3.32 33.31 -29.70
CA THR A 566 -4.70 33.51 -29.20
C THR A 566 -5.23 32.32 -28.40
N LEU A 567 -4.69 31.11 -28.57
CA LEU A 567 -4.99 29.97 -27.69
C LEU A 567 -4.57 30.22 -26.24
N VAL A 568 -3.51 30.99 -26.00
CA VAL A 568 -3.02 31.28 -24.64
C VAL A 568 -4.05 32.03 -23.78
N PRO A 569 -4.59 33.20 -24.17
CA PRO A 569 -5.64 33.86 -23.40
C PRO A 569 -6.90 33.02 -23.30
N LEU A 570 -7.25 32.20 -24.32
CA LEU A 570 -8.40 31.29 -24.23
C LEU A 570 -8.21 30.22 -23.14
N ILE A 571 -7.01 29.63 -23.04
CA ILE A 571 -6.65 28.68 -21.98
C ILE A 571 -6.73 29.37 -20.61
N LEU A 572 -6.17 30.58 -20.48
CA LEU A 572 -6.19 31.34 -19.22
C LEU A 572 -7.60 31.75 -18.80
N ILE A 573 -8.43 32.24 -19.72
CA ILE A 573 -9.83 32.60 -19.46
C ILE A 573 -10.63 31.37 -19.02
N ARG A 574 -10.46 30.23 -19.71
CA ARG A 574 -11.16 29.00 -19.36
C ARG A 574 -10.70 28.45 -18.02
N TYR A 575 -9.41 28.49 -17.73
CA TYR A 575 -8.86 28.16 -16.42
C TYR A 575 -9.48 29.03 -15.31
N GLN A 576 -9.50 30.36 -15.50
CA GLN A 576 -10.12 31.29 -14.55
C GLN A 576 -11.62 31.02 -14.37
N LYS A 577 -12.36 30.73 -15.45
CA LYS A 577 -13.79 30.40 -15.38
C LYS A 577 -14.02 29.13 -14.56
N MET A 578 -13.24 28.08 -14.79
CA MET A 578 -13.32 26.84 -14.01
C MET A 578 -12.95 27.06 -12.54
N LEU A 579 -11.92 27.86 -12.28
CA LEU A 579 -11.54 28.22 -10.93
C LEU A 579 -12.67 28.98 -10.22
N LYS A 580 -13.29 29.96 -10.87
CA LYS A 580 -14.45 30.69 -10.34
C LYS A 580 -15.64 29.77 -10.08
N GLN A 581 -15.94 28.85 -11.00
CA GLN A 581 -17.02 27.87 -10.81
C GLN A 581 -16.75 26.94 -9.62
N ALA A 582 -15.51 26.47 -9.46
CA ALA A 582 -15.12 25.64 -8.33
C ALA A 582 -15.25 26.39 -7.00
N HIS A 583 -14.84 27.66 -6.93
CA HIS A 583 -15.03 28.48 -5.74
C HIS A 583 -16.51 28.80 -5.48
N GLY A 584 -17.29 29.12 -6.52
CA GLY A 584 -18.72 29.39 -6.41
C GLY A 584 -19.52 28.19 -5.88
N GLY A 585 -19.23 26.99 -6.37
CA GLY A 585 -19.86 25.76 -5.88
C GLY A 585 -19.51 25.40 -4.44
N MET A 586 -18.44 25.97 -3.89
CA MET A 586 -17.97 25.72 -2.52
C MET A 586 -18.38 26.83 -1.55
N ALA A 587 -18.78 28.01 -2.04
CA ALA A 587 -19.01 29.19 -1.22
C ALA A 587 -20.05 28.97 -0.11
N LEU A 588 -21.15 28.25 -0.41
CA LEU A 588 -22.19 27.96 0.58
C LEU A 588 -21.66 27.11 1.74
N GLU A 589 -20.95 26.02 1.43
CA GLU A 589 -20.42 25.13 2.47
C GLU A 589 -19.24 25.76 3.21
N THR A 590 -18.39 26.52 2.52
CA THR A 590 -17.36 27.34 3.15
C THR A 590 -17.97 28.32 4.15
N THR A 591 -19.13 28.91 3.84
CA THR A 591 -19.82 29.84 4.76
C THR A 591 -20.21 29.15 6.07
N LYS A 592 -20.72 27.91 6.01
CA LYS A 592 -21.07 27.13 7.22
C LYS A 592 -19.82 26.83 8.07
N ILE A 593 -18.72 26.42 7.44
CA ILE A 593 -17.47 26.16 8.18
C ILE A 593 -16.93 27.45 8.79
N GLU A 594 -16.98 28.57 8.07
CA GLU A 594 -16.54 29.87 8.58
C GLU A 594 -17.44 30.38 9.73
N GLU A 595 -18.73 30.08 9.72
CA GLU A 595 -19.63 30.42 10.84
C GLU A 595 -19.27 29.64 12.11
N VAL A 596 -19.10 28.32 12.00
CA VAL A 596 -18.62 27.46 13.10
C VAL A 596 -17.26 27.95 13.60
N TRP A 597 -16.35 28.28 12.68
CA TRP A 597 -15.02 28.80 13.02
C TRP A 597 -15.06 30.15 13.72
N ARG A 598 -15.90 31.10 13.27
CA ARG A 598 -16.08 32.40 13.95
C ARG A 598 -16.63 32.24 15.36
N SER A 599 -17.56 31.30 15.54
CA SER A 599 -18.10 30.98 16.86
C SER A 599 -16.99 30.46 17.78
N ALA A 600 -16.20 29.47 17.32
CA ALA A 600 -15.07 28.94 18.07
C ALA A 600 -14.00 30.02 18.35
N LEU A 601 -13.71 30.89 17.38
CA LEU A 601 -12.76 32.00 17.54
C LEU A 601 -13.21 33.02 18.58
N LYS A 602 -14.52 33.29 18.68
CA LYS A 602 -15.08 34.18 19.69
C LYS A 602 -15.06 33.54 21.08
N ALA A 603 -15.34 32.25 21.17
CA ALA A 603 -15.42 31.51 22.44
C ALA A 603 -14.04 31.17 23.03
N GLU A 604 -13.07 30.76 22.21
CA GLU A 604 -11.81 30.16 22.66
C GLU A 604 -10.57 30.84 22.04
N ARG A 605 -10.60 32.18 21.90
CA ARG A 605 -9.54 32.94 21.22
C ARG A 605 -8.14 32.68 21.77
N GLU A 606 -7.99 32.72 23.09
CA GLU A 606 -6.70 32.54 23.75
C GLU A 606 -6.10 31.16 23.47
N MET A 607 -6.92 30.11 23.46
CA MET A 607 -6.48 28.73 23.16
C MET A 607 -6.06 28.59 21.69
N ILE A 608 -6.76 29.27 20.78
CA ILE A 608 -6.42 29.30 19.35
C ILE A 608 -5.07 30.01 19.13
N ASP A 609 -4.84 31.13 19.81
CA ASP A 609 -3.59 31.88 19.69
C ASP A 609 -2.40 31.11 20.28
N ASP A 610 -2.58 30.42 21.41
CA ASP A 610 -1.55 29.53 21.98
C ASP A 610 -1.26 28.33 21.05
N LEU A 611 -2.30 27.68 20.51
CA LEU A 611 -2.15 26.62 19.51
C LEU A 611 -1.36 27.11 18.28
N ALA A 612 -1.71 28.29 17.75
CA ALA A 612 -1.00 28.92 16.65
C ALA A 612 0.47 29.19 17.01
N SER A 613 0.74 29.74 18.19
CA SER A 613 2.11 29.96 18.68
C SER A 613 2.93 28.67 18.74
N LYS A 614 2.41 27.62 19.39
CA LYS A 614 3.06 26.29 19.47
C LYS A 614 3.35 25.71 18.09
N SER A 615 2.36 25.68 17.20
CA SER A 615 2.53 25.13 15.85
C SER A 615 3.51 25.92 14.97
N ARG A 616 3.56 27.25 15.11
CA ARG A 616 4.55 28.10 14.43
C ARG A 616 5.97 27.85 14.94
N ARG A 617 6.17 27.65 16.26
CA ARG A 617 7.48 27.29 16.83
C ARG A 617 8.02 25.99 16.23
N VAL A 618 7.18 24.95 16.14
CA VAL A 618 7.52 23.68 15.49
C VAL A 618 7.87 23.89 14.02
N SER A 619 7.04 24.64 13.29
CA SER A 619 7.27 24.95 11.87
C SER A 619 8.58 25.71 11.64
N ALA A 620 8.90 26.68 12.50
CA ALA A 620 10.14 27.44 12.44
C ALA A 620 11.36 26.55 12.70
N ARG A 621 11.30 25.65 13.70
CA ARG A 621 12.38 24.67 13.97
C ARG A 621 12.60 23.74 12.78
N LEU A 622 11.52 23.21 12.18
CA LEU A 622 11.62 22.40 10.96
C LEU A 622 12.25 23.17 9.79
N GLN A 623 11.87 24.44 9.58
CA GLN A 623 12.48 25.27 8.55
C GLN A 623 13.97 25.52 8.78
N MET A 624 14.39 25.73 10.04
CA MET A 624 15.81 25.84 10.38
C MET A 624 16.58 24.56 10.05
N ILE A 625 16.03 23.40 10.41
CA ILE A 625 16.61 22.09 10.08
C ILE A 625 16.73 21.91 8.56
N PHE A 626 15.70 22.28 7.79
CA PHE A 626 15.76 22.20 6.32
C PHE A 626 16.77 23.16 5.71
N LYS A 627 16.90 24.38 6.24
CA LYS A 627 17.92 25.36 5.81
C LYS A 627 19.33 24.84 6.11
N ALA A 628 19.57 24.29 7.29
CA ALA A 628 20.84 23.68 7.69
C ALA A 628 21.19 22.50 6.76
N ALA A 629 20.25 21.56 6.55
CA ALA A 629 20.45 20.43 5.66
C ALA A 629 20.70 20.83 4.19
N LYS A 630 20.17 21.98 3.75
CA LYS A 630 20.43 22.55 2.42
C LYS A 630 21.83 23.17 2.32
N LYS A 631 22.35 23.78 3.40
CA LYS A 631 23.70 24.37 3.47
C LYS A 631 24.80 23.31 3.37
N PHE A 632 24.60 22.16 4.00
CA PHE A 632 25.53 21.01 3.95
C PHE A 632 25.47 20.21 2.63
N ARG A 633 25.05 20.80 1.52
CA ARG A 633 25.05 20.15 0.20
C ARG A 633 26.34 20.49 -0.56
N PRO A 634 27.43 19.68 -0.48
CA PRO A 634 28.58 19.87 -1.35
C PRO A 634 28.13 19.73 -2.82
N SER A 635 28.41 20.73 -3.65
CA SER A 635 27.87 20.82 -5.01
C SER A 635 28.42 19.75 -5.97
N TRP A 636 29.54 19.10 -5.61
CA TRP A 636 30.29 18.21 -6.51
C TRP A 636 30.27 16.71 -6.15
N HIS A 637 29.90 16.32 -4.94
CA HIS A 637 29.88 14.90 -4.51
C HIS A 637 28.45 14.31 -4.55
N ARG A 638 27.78 14.42 -5.71
CA ARG A 638 26.42 13.87 -5.93
C ARG A 638 26.37 12.37 -6.23
N HIS A 639 27.50 11.69 -6.41
CA HIS A 639 27.51 10.38 -7.08
C HIS A 639 27.55 9.14 -6.18
N LYS A 640 27.76 9.24 -4.86
CA LYS A 640 27.60 8.09 -3.94
C LYS A 640 26.58 8.43 -2.86
N VAL A 641 25.35 7.99 -3.12
CA VAL A 641 24.12 8.68 -2.72
C VAL A 641 23.47 8.05 -1.50
N GLN A 642 23.90 8.41 -0.29
CA GLN A 642 22.96 8.45 0.82
C GLN A 642 21.93 9.52 0.47
N ARG A 643 20.85 9.10 -0.22
CA ARG A 643 19.80 9.98 -0.72
C ARG A 643 19.23 10.73 0.46
N GLN A 644 19.33 12.06 0.40
CA GLN A 644 18.91 12.93 1.49
C GLN A 644 17.43 12.70 1.80
N ARG A 645 17.15 12.48 3.09
CA ARG A 645 15.80 12.32 3.61
C ARG A 645 14.96 13.62 3.56
N PHE A 646 15.52 14.71 3.03
CA PHE A 646 14.88 16.01 2.92
C PHE A 646 14.60 16.39 1.47
N SER A 647 13.35 16.69 1.17
CA SER A 647 12.97 17.26 -0.13
C SER A 647 13.47 18.68 -0.31
N SER A 648 13.59 19.12 -1.57
CA SER A 648 13.82 20.51 -1.92
C SER A 648 12.73 21.47 -1.41
N LYS A 649 11.54 20.95 -1.11
CA LYS A 649 10.38 21.69 -0.62
C LYS A 649 10.28 21.73 0.92
N GLY A 650 11.33 21.31 1.65
CA GLY A 650 11.31 21.31 3.11
C GLY A 650 10.31 20.29 3.67
N LYS A 651 10.46 19.03 3.26
CA LYS A 651 9.70 17.90 3.81
C LYS A 651 10.64 16.75 4.10
N ILE A 652 10.41 16.06 5.21
CA ILE A 652 11.08 14.79 5.48
C ILE A 652 10.34 13.70 4.71
N LEU A 653 11.12 12.85 4.03
CA LEU A 653 10.65 11.77 3.17
C LEU A 653 10.60 10.45 3.94
N GLN A 654 9.77 9.53 3.46
CA GLN A 654 9.80 8.12 3.86
C GLN A 654 11.20 7.55 3.60
N SER A 655 11.58 6.56 4.41
CA SER A 655 12.88 5.89 4.29
C SER A 655 13.03 5.10 2.99
N SER A 656 11.93 4.58 2.43
CA SER A 656 11.91 3.83 1.18
C SER A 656 11.38 4.69 0.02
N GLN A 657 11.97 4.50 -1.16
CA GLN A 657 11.43 4.98 -2.44
C GLN A 657 10.71 3.87 -3.22
N ASP A 658 10.78 2.64 -2.74
CA ASP A 658 10.01 1.55 -3.31
C ASP A 658 8.61 1.56 -2.74
N ILE A 659 7.62 1.79 -3.62
CA ILE A 659 6.21 1.93 -3.23
C ILE A 659 5.66 0.62 -2.67
N GLU A 660 6.16 -0.54 -3.11
CA GLU A 660 5.77 -1.86 -2.60
C GLU A 660 6.21 -2.03 -1.15
N SER A 661 7.51 -1.90 -0.90
CA SER A 661 8.07 -1.94 0.46
C SER A 661 7.43 -0.91 1.39
N MET A 662 7.08 0.29 0.90
CA MET A 662 6.36 1.26 1.74
C MET A 662 4.95 0.79 2.11
N TYR A 663 4.21 0.20 1.17
CA TYR A 663 2.86 -0.30 1.41
C TYR A 663 2.86 -1.53 2.33
N GLU A 664 3.83 -2.42 2.19
CA GLU A 664 4.05 -3.54 3.11
C GLU A 664 4.26 -3.05 4.55
N LYS A 665 5.19 -2.10 4.73
CA LYS A 665 5.44 -1.47 6.03
C LYS A 665 4.20 -0.75 6.56
N ALA A 666 3.48 -0.05 5.69
CA ALA A 666 2.25 0.66 6.05
C ALA A 666 1.14 -0.31 6.49
N GLN A 667 1.01 -1.46 5.82
CA GLN A 667 0.05 -2.50 6.16
C GLN A 667 0.35 -3.14 7.51
N LEU A 668 1.62 -3.41 7.80
CA LEU A 668 2.05 -3.94 9.10
C LEU A 668 1.80 -2.94 10.23
N ILE A 669 2.20 -1.68 10.05
CA ILE A 669 2.10 -0.67 11.11
C ILE A 669 0.68 -0.10 11.26
N SER A 670 -0.18 -0.14 10.23
CA SER A 670 -1.48 0.55 10.26
C SER A 670 -2.40 0.11 11.42
N PRO A 671 -2.69 -1.18 11.63
CA PRO A 671 -3.52 -1.62 12.77
C PRO A 671 -2.90 -1.27 14.12
N PHE A 672 -1.58 -1.51 14.25
CA PHE A 672 -0.83 -1.19 15.46
C PHE A 672 -0.86 0.31 15.78
N PHE A 673 -0.67 1.15 14.76
CA PHE A 673 -0.73 2.60 14.89
C PHE A 673 -2.12 3.08 15.33
N GLN A 674 -3.20 2.51 14.79
CA GLN A 674 -4.55 2.88 15.24
C GLN A 674 -4.78 2.52 16.71
N MET A 675 -4.39 1.30 17.12
CA MET A 675 -4.50 0.85 18.52
C MET A 675 -3.65 1.71 19.45
N PHE A 676 -2.41 1.99 19.04
CA PHE A 676 -1.46 2.79 19.80
C PHE A 676 -1.93 4.24 19.95
N ILE A 677 -2.41 4.89 18.88
CA ILE A 677 -2.97 6.24 18.99
C ILE A 677 -4.23 6.23 19.86
N LYS A 678 -5.08 5.20 19.76
CA LYS A 678 -6.27 5.07 20.61
C LYS A 678 -5.93 4.93 22.10
N SER A 679 -4.90 4.17 22.45
CA SER A 679 -4.47 4.01 23.85
C SER A 679 -3.65 5.20 24.35
N TRP A 680 -2.87 5.83 23.47
CA TRP A 680 -2.08 7.01 23.80
C TRP A 680 -2.98 8.25 23.97
N ASN A 681 -4.04 8.39 23.19
CA ASN A 681 -4.92 9.56 23.21
C ASN A 681 -5.75 9.64 24.51
N VAL A 682 -5.77 10.82 25.15
CA VAL A 682 -6.50 11.09 26.41
C VAL A 682 -7.74 11.97 26.25
N VAL A 683 -7.84 12.71 25.15
CA VAL A 683 -8.93 13.68 24.92
C VAL A 683 -9.67 13.35 23.64
N GLY A 684 -10.99 13.57 23.63
CA GLY A 684 -11.81 13.23 22.47
C GLY A 684 -11.79 11.74 22.14
N PHE A 685 -12.09 11.40 20.88
CA PHE A 685 -12.07 10.02 20.40
C PHE A 685 -11.26 9.87 19.11
N VAL A 686 -10.72 8.66 18.91
CA VAL A 686 -9.91 8.32 17.73
C VAL A 686 -10.79 7.67 16.68
N HIS A 687 -10.96 8.33 15.54
CA HIS A 687 -11.54 7.77 14.34
C HIS A 687 -10.45 7.10 13.49
N GLU A 688 -10.51 5.77 13.42
CA GLU A 688 -9.50 4.97 12.72
C GLU A 688 -9.47 5.27 11.22
N GLY A 689 -8.31 5.71 10.74
CA GLY A 689 -8.09 5.90 9.31
C GLY A 689 -7.87 4.56 8.59
N ARG A 690 -8.49 4.42 7.41
CA ARG A 690 -8.14 3.32 6.48
C ARG A 690 -6.78 3.58 5.86
N LEU A 691 -6.08 2.50 5.52
CA LEU A 691 -4.89 2.58 4.68
C LEU A 691 -5.24 3.30 3.37
N LYS A 692 -4.37 4.20 2.91
CA LYS A 692 -4.61 4.96 1.69
C LYS A 692 -4.77 4.02 0.49
N LYS A 693 -5.89 4.12 -0.24
CA LYS A 693 -6.10 3.37 -1.49
C LYS A 693 -4.93 3.58 -2.47
N ILE A 694 -4.41 2.51 -3.05
CA ILE A 694 -3.29 2.51 -4.02
C ILE A 694 -3.53 3.53 -5.15
N SER A 695 -4.70 3.49 -5.78
CA SER A 695 -5.06 4.39 -6.88
C SER A 695 -4.92 5.86 -6.49
N ARG A 696 -5.36 6.24 -5.28
CA ARG A 696 -5.25 7.60 -4.75
C ARG A 696 -3.82 7.96 -4.36
N ALA A 697 -3.02 7.00 -3.91
CA ALA A 697 -1.59 7.22 -3.65
C ALA A 697 -0.83 7.46 -4.96
N MET A 698 -1.02 6.61 -5.97
CA MET A 698 -0.42 6.77 -7.30
C MET A 698 -0.78 8.11 -7.93
N GLN A 699 -2.06 8.47 -7.89
CA GLN A 699 -2.53 9.77 -8.37
C GLN A 699 -1.79 10.93 -7.69
N LYS A 700 -1.66 10.90 -6.36
CA LYS A 700 -0.96 11.93 -5.59
C LYS A 700 0.54 11.99 -5.96
N VAL A 701 1.16 10.83 -6.14
CA VAL A 701 2.57 10.69 -6.51
C VAL A 701 2.84 11.24 -7.92
N VAL A 702 1.99 10.91 -8.88
CA VAL A 702 2.11 11.36 -10.28
C VAL A 702 1.81 12.85 -10.40
N ARG A 703 0.76 13.36 -9.74
CA ARG A 703 0.38 14.78 -9.81
C ARG A 703 1.36 15.70 -9.10
N SER A 704 1.71 15.38 -7.85
CA SER A 704 2.35 16.35 -6.94
C SER A 704 3.81 16.05 -6.61
N TYR A 705 4.25 14.79 -6.77
CA TYR A 705 5.55 14.32 -6.27
C TYR A 705 6.50 13.84 -7.37
N GLY A 706 6.17 14.07 -8.65
CA GLY A 706 7.07 13.75 -9.76
C GLY A 706 7.45 12.27 -9.83
N ARG A 707 6.51 11.37 -9.47
CA ARG A 707 6.71 9.92 -9.38
C ARG A 707 7.63 9.42 -8.27
N ASP A 708 7.99 10.26 -7.31
CA ASP A 708 8.70 9.84 -6.10
C ASP A 708 7.71 9.49 -4.99
N PRO A 709 7.52 8.19 -4.66
CA PRO A 709 6.55 7.79 -3.66
C PRO A 709 7.01 8.10 -2.24
N SER A 710 8.30 8.40 -1.99
CA SER A 710 8.81 8.73 -0.65
C SER A 710 8.17 9.99 -0.03
N TYR A 711 7.48 10.80 -0.84
CA TYR A 711 6.69 11.95 -0.38
C TYR A 711 5.31 11.56 0.21
N LEU A 712 4.91 10.29 0.14
CA LEU A 712 3.67 9.79 0.70
C LEU A 712 3.80 9.63 2.23
N THR A 713 3.36 10.64 2.95
CA THR A 713 3.37 10.71 4.42
C THR A 713 2.03 10.37 5.05
N ASP A 714 1.00 10.13 4.22
CA ASP A 714 -0.38 9.88 4.61
C ASP A 714 -0.88 8.50 4.14
N LEU A 715 0.01 7.51 4.06
CA LEU A 715 -0.36 6.11 3.81
C LEU A 715 -1.12 5.55 5.01
N VAL A 716 -0.51 5.68 6.19
CA VAL A 716 -1.11 5.40 7.49
C VAL A 716 -1.54 6.72 8.08
N ARG A 717 -2.81 6.79 8.49
CA ARG A 717 -3.38 8.02 9.03
C ARG A 717 -4.41 7.74 10.11
N SER A 718 -4.57 8.65 11.05
CA SER A 718 -5.63 8.61 12.07
C SER A 718 -6.26 9.99 12.23
N THR A 719 -7.49 10.05 12.71
CA THR A 719 -8.17 11.32 13.00
C THR A 719 -8.61 11.34 14.45
N VAL A 720 -8.12 12.31 15.21
CA VAL A 720 -8.55 12.58 16.59
C VAL A 720 -9.62 13.67 16.54
N ILE A 721 -10.77 13.40 17.13
CA ILE A 721 -11.90 14.31 17.17
C ILE A 721 -12.08 14.75 18.61
N VAL A 722 -11.84 16.04 18.86
CA VAL A 722 -11.87 16.65 20.19
C VAL A 722 -13.10 17.54 20.33
N LYS A 723 -13.52 17.82 21.57
CA LYS A 723 -14.73 18.60 21.83
C LYS A 723 -14.51 20.11 21.76
N SER A 724 -13.30 20.58 22.08
CA SER A 724 -12.97 22.01 22.19
C SER A 724 -11.55 22.31 21.72
N MET A 725 -11.23 23.59 21.52
CA MET A 725 -9.86 24.02 21.19
C MET A 725 -8.91 23.86 22.38
N SER A 726 -9.43 23.94 23.62
CA SER A 726 -8.68 23.59 24.84
C SER A 726 -8.20 22.13 24.85
N GLU A 727 -9.07 21.17 24.50
CA GLU A 727 -8.67 19.75 24.34
C GLU A 727 -7.64 19.58 23.22
N LEU A 728 -7.82 20.27 22.08
CA LEU A 728 -6.87 20.24 20.97
C LEU A 728 -5.49 20.76 21.39
N ASN A 729 -5.44 21.85 22.15
CA ASN A 729 -4.20 22.42 22.65
C ASN A 729 -3.50 21.49 23.65
N SER A 730 -4.26 20.88 24.55
CA SER A 730 -3.76 19.85 25.49
C SER A 730 -3.19 18.65 24.75
N TRP A 731 -3.88 18.22 23.67
CA TRP A 731 -3.41 17.15 22.79
C TRP A 731 -2.08 17.51 22.11
N LEU A 732 -1.97 18.72 21.55
CA LEU A 732 -0.73 19.17 20.90
C LEU A 732 0.41 19.27 21.93
N GLN A 733 0.15 19.80 23.13
CA GLN A 733 1.16 19.89 24.18
C GLN A 733 1.72 18.51 24.51
N ARG A 734 0.85 17.52 24.76
CA ARG A 734 1.29 16.15 25.03
C ARG A 734 2.05 15.53 23.85
N LEU A 735 1.65 15.82 22.61
CA LEU A 735 2.42 15.38 21.45
C LEU A 735 3.83 15.96 21.49
N LEU A 736 3.99 17.25 21.78
CA LEU A 736 5.30 17.90 21.86
C LEU A 736 6.16 17.30 22.98
N ASP A 737 5.57 17.05 24.16
CA ASP A 737 6.28 16.47 25.31
C ASP A 737 6.83 15.07 24.98
N CYS A 738 6.10 14.29 24.18
CA CYS A 738 6.48 12.95 23.72
C CYS A 738 7.22 12.92 22.36
N SER A 739 7.60 14.06 21.78
CA SER A 739 8.18 14.12 20.44
C SER A 739 9.50 14.86 20.36
N THR A 740 10.33 14.46 19.40
CA THR A 740 11.41 15.28 18.85
C THR A 740 10.93 15.99 17.59
N ILE A 741 11.60 17.06 17.15
CA ILE A 741 11.23 17.83 15.95
C ILE A 741 12.34 17.70 14.90
N GLY A 742 12.04 17.06 13.78
CA GLY A 742 12.91 17.00 12.59
C GLY A 742 14.23 16.26 12.76
N ARG A 743 14.34 15.32 13.71
CA ARG A 743 15.57 14.55 13.96
C ARG A 743 15.97 13.78 12.71
N ASN A 744 17.20 14.01 12.25
CA ASN A 744 17.70 13.39 11.01
C ASN A 744 19.09 12.77 11.12
N GLY A 745 19.50 12.36 12.33
CA GLY A 745 20.75 11.64 12.57
C GLY A 745 22.02 12.49 12.45
N VAL A 746 21.89 13.81 12.20
CA VAL A 746 23.01 14.76 11.98
C VAL A 746 23.05 15.86 13.05
N VAL A 747 22.11 15.90 13.99
CA VAL A 747 22.11 16.92 15.06
C VAL A 747 22.88 16.38 16.27
N ASP A 748 23.77 17.22 16.79
CA ASP A 748 24.76 16.95 17.83
C ASP A 748 24.19 16.18 19.02
N GLU A 749 24.92 15.14 19.41
CA GLU A 749 24.63 14.25 20.55
C GLU A 749 24.62 14.98 21.91
N LYS A 750 24.97 16.28 21.93
CA LYS A 750 25.12 17.09 23.13
C LYS A 750 23.82 17.68 23.70
N GLU A 751 22.71 17.72 22.94
CA GLU A 751 21.40 18.16 23.49
C GLU A 751 20.63 17.02 24.18
N GLU A 752 21.13 15.77 24.17
CA GLU A 752 20.37 14.59 24.65
C GLU A 752 20.69 14.12 26.08
N GLU A 753 21.74 14.64 26.74
CA GLU A 753 22.13 14.17 28.08
C GLU A 753 21.37 14.84 29.25
N GLU A 754 20.69 15.97 29.03
CA GLU A 754 20.08 16.74 30.13
C GLU A 754 18.55 16.59 30.28
N GLU A 755 17.84 16.04 29.28
CA GLU A 755 16.39 15.82 29.37
C GLU A 755 16.12 14.42 29.91
N GLY A 756 15.69 14.33 31.18
CA GLY A 756 15.42 13.08 31.90
C GLY A 756 14.48 12.11 31.16
N ASP A 757 14.38 10.89 31.72
CA ASP A 757 13.82 9.60 31.21
C ASP A 757 12.44 9.59 30.50
N THR A 758 11.87 10.75 30.16
CA THR A 758 10.74 10.91 29.25
C THR A 758 11.03 10.34 27.87
N LYS A 759 10.53 9.12 27.64
CA LYS A 759 10.60 8.39 26.37
C LYS A 759 9.94 9.19 25.23
N LYS A 760 10.72 9.95 24.45
CA LYS A 760 10.26 10.56 23.20
C LYS A 760 9.94 9.44 22.21
N LEU A 761 8.68 9.31 21.81
CA LEU A 761 8.19 8.21 20.97
C LEU A 761 8.12 8.60 19.49
N PHE A 762 7.95 9.88 19.19
CA PHE A 762 7.74 10.38 17.83
C PHE A 762 8.83 11.36 17.39
N ASN A 763 8.99 11.46 16.07
CA ASN A 763 9.72 12.55 15.44
C ASN A 763 8.75 13.33 14.54
N ILE A 764 8.40 14.55 14.92
CA ILE A 764 7.51 15.41 14.12
C ILE A 764 8.26 15.83 12.85
N THR A 765 7.70 15.48 11.71
CA THR A 765 8.28 15.72 10.38
C THR A 765 7.63 16.87 9.62
N SER A 766 6.37 17.19 9.97
CA SER A 766 5.60 18.29 9.42
C SER A 766 4.45 18.61 10.37
N ILE A 767 4.09 19.87 10.47
CA ILE A 767 2.87 20.33 11.14
C ILE A 767 2.18 21.36 10.22
N LYS A 768 0.85 21.30 10.16
CA LYS A 768 0.01 22.24 9.41
C LYS A 768 -1.17 22.59 10.28
N ASN A 769 -1.18 23.83 10.79
CA ASN A 769 -2.26 24.34 11.59
C ASN A 769 -3.16 25.23 10.71
N ARG A 770 -4.32 24.71 10.31
CA ARG A 770 -5.31 25.50 9.58
C ARG A 770 -6.20 26.32 10.50
N PHE A 771 -6.16 26.09 11.82
CA PHE A 771 -6.83 26.91 12.83
C PHE A 771 -6.06 28.21 13.14
N ASP A 772 -4.84 28.37 12.64
CA ASP A 772 -4.11 29.63 12.79
C ASP A 772 -4.92 30.78 12.17
N PRO A 773 -5.25 31.85 12.91
CA PRO A 773 -5.99 33.01 12.37
C PRO A 773 -5.29 33.68 11.17
N LYS A 774 -3.98 33.46 10.97
CA LYS A 774 -3.20 33.93 9.82
C LYS A 774 -3.27 32.99 8.62
N TYR A 775 -3.88 31.80 8.75
CA TYR A 775 -4.03 30.87 7.65
C TYR A 775 -5.06 31.38 6.64
N ASP A 776 -4.72 31.38 5.34
CA ASP A 776 -5.69 31.73 4.30
C ASP A 776 -6.66 30.57 4.07
N ALA A 777 -7.85 30.71 4.64
CA ALA A 777 -8.97 29.80 4.50
C ALA A 777 -9.34 29.45 3.06
N ARG A 778 -9.09 30.37 2.10
CA ARG A 778 -9.45 30.19 0.69
C ARG A 778 -8.66 29.04 0.07
N GLU A 779 -7.45 28.79 0.55
CA GLU A 779 -6.62 27.67 0.08
C GLU A 779 -7.21 26.29 0.41
N SER A 780 -8.09 26.21 1.42
CA SER A 780 -8.73 24.98 1.86
C SER A 780 -10.26 25.01 1.72
N ALA A 781 -10.83 26.01 1.03
CA ALA A 781 -12.28 26.25 0.98
C ALA A 781 -12.94 26.30 2.37
N GLY A 782 -12.28 26.97 3.32
CA GLY A 782 -12.75 27.08 4.70
C GLY A 782 -12.37 25.89 5.59
N TYR A 783 -11.91 24.77 5.02
CA TYR A 783 -11.58 23.58 5.80
C TYR A 783 -10.50 23.84 6.86
N ARG A 784 -10.73 23.38 8.09
CA ARG A 784 -9.88 23.58 9.28
C ARG A 784 -9.53 22.24 9.92
N ASP A 785 -8.26 22.05 10.24
CA ASP A 785 -7.73 20.95 11.04
C ASP A 785 -6.29 21.28 11.48
N LEU A 786 -5.79 20.51 12.44
CA LEU A 786 -4.38 20.41 12.75
C LEU A 786 -3.86 19.09 12.17
N CYS A 787 -3.00 19.15 11.17
CA CYS A 787 -2.44 17.99 10.50
C CYS A 787 -0.95 17.86 10.86
N VAL A 788 -0.59 16.79 11.57
CA VAL A 788 0.77 16.51 12.01
C VAL A 788 1.27 15.21 11.39
N ASN A 789 2.45 15.23 10.77
CA ASN A 789 3.11 14.02 10.32
C ASN A 789 4.18 13.62 11.33
N VAL A 790 4.06 12.42 11.87
CA VAL A 790 5.00 11.86 12.84
C VAL A 790 5.71 10.67 12.23
N GLU A 791 7.03 10.61 12.35
CA GLU A 791 7.78 9.38 12.12
C GLU A 791 7.81 8.57 13.41
N MET A 792 7.47 7.29 13.28
CA MET A 792 7.47 6.32 14.35
C MET A 792 8.44 5.19 14.01
N GLY A 793 9.31 4.86 14.96
CA GLY A 793 10.22 3.72 14.89
C GLY A 793 9.62 2.51 15.58
N TRP A 794 9.71 1.36 14.95
CA TRP A 794 9.20 0.10 15.50
C TRP A 794 10.07 -1.08 15.07
N LYS A 795 10.02 -2.17 15.83
CA LYS A 795 10.64 -3.45 15.47
C LYS A 795 9.68 -4.61 15.69
N LEU A 796 9.94 -5.72 15.00
CA LEU A 796 9.31 -6.99 15.34
C LEU A 796 9.94 -7.50 16.64
N LYS A 797 9.13 -7.96 17.60
CA LYS A 797 9.64 -8.69 18.77
C LYS A 797 9.91 -10.14 18.38
N ASP A 798 11.02 -10.70 18.85
CA ASP A 798 11.39 -12.10 18.58
C ASP A 798 10.39 -13.07 19.22
N PHE A 799 9.94 -12.79 20.45
CA PHE A 799 8.91 -13.58 21.12
C PHE A 799 8.27 -12.83 22.31
N PRO A 800 6.92 -12.78 22.43
CA PRO A 800 5.93 -13.05 21.39
C PRO A 800 6.05 -12.04 20.24
N ARG A 801 5.69 -12.42 19.01
CA ARG A 801 5.77 -11.59 17.78
C ARG A 801 4.82 -10.39 17.77
N GLY A 802 5.06 -9.39 18.62
CA GLY A 802 4.38 -8.11 18.58
C GLY A 802 5.14 -7.08 17.75
N LEU A 803 4.51 -5.93 17.53
CA LEU A 803 5.25 -4.72 17.16
C LEU A 803 5.60 -3.98 18.45
N GLU A 804 6.86 -3.58 18.57
CA GLU A 804 7.33 -2.74 19.67
C GLU A 804 7.61 -1.34 19.16
N VAL A 805 7.08 -0.31 19.84
CA VAL A 805 7.49 1.07 19.60
C VAL A 805 8.89 1.26 20.17
N VAL A 806 9.80 1.74 19.33
CA VAL A 806 11.16 2.05 19.75
C VAL A 806 11.27 3.56 19.99
N PRO A 807 11.62 4.02 21.20
CA PRO A 807 11.86 5.44 21.48
C PRO A 807 12.92 6.03 20.57
N VAL A 808 12.78 7.31 20.24
CA VAL A 808 13.63 8.01 19.25
C VAL A 808 15.12 7.95 19.62
N CYS A 809 15.46 8.05 20.91
CA CYS A 809 16.83 7.96 21.41
C CYS A 809 17.50 6.62 21.05
N ARG A 810 16.75 5.52 20.99
CA ARG A 810 17.28 4.16 20.70
C ARG A 810 17.31 3.81 19.22
N TRP A 811 16.93 4.73 18.33
CA TRP A 811 16.78 4.40 16.90
C TRP A 811 18.10 4.01 16.22
N LYS A 812 19.24 4.58 16.64
CA LYS A 812 20.55 4.24 16.05
C LYS A 812 21.03 2.85 16.47
N GLU A 813 20.71 2.46 17.70
CA GLU A 813 21.22 1.24 18.36
C GLU A 813 20.33 0.03 18.13
N THR A 814 19.08 0.22 17.74
CA THR A 814 18.11 -0.87 17.65
C THR A 814 18.24 -1.63 16.31
N PRO A 815 18.74 -2.88 16.31
CA PRO A 815 18.78 -3.69 15.09
C PRO A 815 17.36 -4.00 14.59
N GLY A 816 17.20 -4.05 13.27
CA GLY A 816 15.89 -4.34 12.65
C GLY A 816 14.85 -3.21 12.81
N LEU A 817 15.25 -2.01 13.25
CA LEU A 817 14.34 -0.86 13.33
C LEU A 817 13.76 -0.51 11.96
N ILE A 818 12.44 -0.46 11.89
CA ILE A 818 11.69 0.07 10.77
C ILE A 818 11.10 1.41 11.18
N LYS A 819 11.22 2.40 10.29
CA LYS A 819 10.62 3.73 10.48
C LYS A 819 9.57 4.00 9.42
N HIS A 820 8.44 4.57 9.84
CA HIS A 820 7.36 4.95 8.95
C HIS A 820 6.78 6.30 9.36
N ILE A 821 6.49 7.16 8.37
CA ILE A 821 5.78 8.43 8.61
C ILE A 821 4.27 8.17 8.53
N CYS A 822 3.58 8.55 9.60
CA CYS A 822 2.13 8.49 9.75
C CYS A 822 1.55 9.90 9.87
N GLU A 823 0.32 10.11 9.38
CA GLU A 823 -0.41 11.39 9.49
C GLU A 823 -1.45 11.32 10.62
N ILE A 824 -1.44 12.29 11.53
CA ILE A 824 -2.50 12.48 12.53
C ILE A 824 -3.22 13.78 12.21
N GLN A 825 -4.52 13.69 11.96
CA GLN A 825 -5.41 14.84 11.80
C GLN A 825 -6.15 15.07 13.10
N VAL A 826 -6.17 16.29 13.62
CA VAL A 826 -6.95 16.66 14.81
C VAL A 826 -7.93 17.75 14.42
N THR A 827 -9.19 17.55 14.76
CA THR A 827 -10.30 18.46 14.42
C THR A 827 -11.30 18.50 15.57
N THR A 828 -12.05 19.59 15.67
CA THR A 828 -13.20 19.64 16.58
C THR A 828 -14.37 18.84 16.02
N GLU A 829 -15.26 18.39 16.90
CA GLU A 829 -16.49 17.64 16.57
C GLU A 829 -17.37 18.41 15.58
N ASP A 830 -17.63 19.70 15.83
CA ASP A 830 -18.45 20.55 14.95
C ASP A 830 -17.91 20.60 13.51
N ILE A 831 -16.59 20.78 13.37
CA ILE A 831 -15.94 20.83 12.05
C ILE A 831 -15.90 19.44 11.41
N PHE A 832 -15.77 18.38 12.21
CA PHE A 832 -15.78 17.01 11.70
C PHE A 832 -17.15 16.62 11.13
N GLU A 833 -18.24 17.00 11.78
CA GLU A 833 -19.59 16.73 11.26
C GLU A 833 -19.84 17.44 9.93
N VAL A 834 -19.48 18.73 9.81
CA VAL A 834 -19.57 19.45 8.53
C VAL A 834 -18.68 18.80 7.46
N LYS A 835 -17.47 18.34 7.83
CA LYS A 835 -16.53 17.67 6.94
C LYS A 835 -17.11 16.40 6.31
N LYS A 836 -17.90 15.60 7.04
CA LYS A 836 -18.44 14.32 6.52
C LYS A 836 -19.24 14.51 5.24
N TYR A 837 -20.09 15.53 5.18
CA TYR A 837 -20.93 15.84 4.03
C TYR A 837 -20.15 16.56 2.92
N PHE A 838 -19.17 17.39 3.31
CA PHE A 838 -18.41 18.25 2.42
C PHE A 838 -17.20 17.59 1.75
N HIS A 839 -16.69 16.46 2.30
CA HIS A 839 -15.40 15.91 1.90
C HIS A 839 -15.28 15.62 0.40
N LYS A 840 -16.35 15.14 -0.24
CA LYS A 840 -16.36 14.83 -1.68
C LYS A 840 -16.22 16.10 -2.52
N GLN A 841 -16.98 17.14 -2.19
CA GLN A 841 -16.93 18.45 -2.87
C GLN A 841 -15.57 19.12 -2.66
N TYR A 842 -15.04 19.08 -1.43
CA TYR A 842 -13.69 19.54 -1.13
C TYR A 842 -12.61 18.80 -1.93
N ILE A 843 -12.71 17.48 -2.10
CA ILE A 843 -11.75 16.75 -2.95
C ILE A 843 -11.81 17.27 -4.39
N THR A 844 -13.01 17.51 -4.93
CA THR A 844 -13.18 18.06 -6.29
C THR A 844 -12.58 19.46 -6.39
N PHE A 845 -12.95 20.37 -5.49
CA PHE A 845 -12.38 21.72 -5.41
C PHE A 845 -10.85 21.69 -5.29
N ARG A 846 -10.32 20.94 -4.33
CA ARG A 846 -8.88 20.81 -4.11
C ARG A 846 -8.19 20.23 -5.34
N ASN A 847 -8.80 19.25 -6.01
CA ASN A 847 -8.24 18.71 -7.24
C ASN A 847 -8.22 19.78 -8.33
N ILE A 848 -9.21 20.68 -8.40
CA ILE A 848 -9.24 21.78 -9.36
C ILE A 848 -8.20 22.86 -9.03
N VAL A 849 -8.04 23.23 -7.76
CA VAL A 849 -7.11 24.29 -7.30
C VAL A 849 -5.66 23.80 -7.25
N CYS A 850 -5.43 22.53 -6.91
CA CYS A 850 -4.09 21.94 -6.90
C CYS A 850 -3.60 21.54 -8.30
N GLN A 851 -4.50 21.46 -9.29
CA GLN A 851 -4.15 21.31 -10.70
C GLN A 851 -3.90 22.69 -11.31
#